data_AF-H2KS69-F1
#
_entry.id   AF-H2KS69-F1
#
_cell.length_a   1.000
_cell.length_b   1.000
_cell.length_c   1.000
_cell.angle_alpha   90.00
_cell.angle_beta   90.00
_cell.angle_gamma   90.00
#
_symmetry.space_group_name_H-M   'P 1'
#
loop_
_entity.id
_entity.type
_entity.pdbx_description
1 polymer ?
#
loop_
_entity_poly.entity_id
_entity_poly.type
_entity_poly.pdbx_seq_one_letter_code
_entity_poly.pdbx_strand_id
1 'polypeptide(L)'
;MATATIRKAVADALTGVCTPTPFCLTYGTAGFRCFAAKLKGVSLRVGVLAALRSLLKNGKFVGVMITASHNPSHDNGIKIVDPDGGMLETNWESVVVDFMHCTGNLTAHWIEKRLKHVEDTLIPRVVVGYDTRESSPSLAEEVVQGVHLMQGHCTQLGLITTPQLHYAVRYMVTSKPADYPLHPDLDRVYIEYFASQFTAGMNALTTESVHTRHPIELNVDCAHGVGSLALAKLNATLAQCGHPAPIRFRLFNTEVDKRELLNLNCGADFVKITLRAPELYPSDMDASCSLEARWATIDGDADRLLYFYHTPEAGPDGLLNPSRIVLLDGDRIACLFASFLTTILRESLLTEQFKVGVVQTAYANASSTLYLRDELAVTVLCVPTGVKHLHRAALDFDFGIYFEANGHGTVLFSDAVIEYARQNLDPSHPLAVFIGLTNTTVGDAITDILLVEFVLSWHGWSLKQWHDMYTELASRQIKVSVSQPSSIQTTDAERRVCSPLALQESIDDIVRSVERATKAPGKSRAFVRPSGTENIARVYAESIDQTWADCIYVSKASVLNTDVTLSMMMNMMVETLKSPASVKNCSCFSDAITSHVPSYSRRFNGQPPNFAMLTVPLLARQPYTYFLLIPHCAGRYMPPGTLFRPHHERFDENCEPLPRPHPETPRFKGVLDPEVKPKGLIADKRPFRMVCLPNRIYWWCSCGHSQTQPFCDGNHIRIVGQTPHFEINKFEYRPIRMTFK
;
A
#
# COMPACT_ATOMS: atom_id res chain seq x y z
N MET A 1 26.37 40.04 -13.68
CA MET A 1 26.72 40.29 -12.26
C MET A 1 25.72 39.65 -11.29
N ALA A 2 24.41 39.66 -11.58
CA ALA A 2 23.38 39.02 -10.76
C ALA A 2 23.67 37.53 -10.46
N THR A 3 24.14 36.79 -11.46
CA THR A 3 24.50 35.36 -11.35
C THR A 3 25.64 35.07 -10.35
N ALA A 4 26.68 35.92 -10.26
CA ALA A 4 27.77 35.71 -9.29
C ALA A 4 27.31 35.93 -7.85
N THR A 5 26.50 36.95 -7.61
CA THR A 5 25.94 37.26 -6.28
C THR A 5 24.92 36.21 -5.84
N ILE A 6 24.04 35.74 -6.74
CA ILE A 6 23.08 34.64 -6.46
C ILE A 6 23.83 33.36 -6.07
N ARG A 7 24.84 32.96 -6.86
CA ARG A 7 25.62 31.74 -6.58
C ARG A 7 26.30 31.81 -5.21
N LYS A 8 26.85 32.97 -4.86
CA LYS A 8 27.46 33.19 -3.55
C LYS A 8 26.41 33.13 -2.43
N ALA A 9 25.28 33.83 -2.58
CA ALA A 9 24.21 33.81 -1.59
C ALA A 9 23.67 32.40 -1.32
N VAL A 10 23.48 31.59 -2.37
CA VAL A 10 23.06 30.20 -2.25
C VAL A 10 24.14 29.35 -1.57
N ALA A 11 25.41 29.50 -1.96
CA ALA A 11 26.52 28.77 -1.34
C ALA A 11 26.67 29.10 0.16
N ASP A 12 26.59 30.38 0.52
CA ASP A 12 26.68 30.85 1.89
C ASP A 12 25.50 30.30 2.73
N ALA A 13 24.27 30.40 2.22
CA ALA A 13 23.07 29.88 2.88
C ALA A 13 23.14 28.36 3.10
N LEU A 14 23.65 27.59 2.12
CA LEU A 14 23.75 26.14 2.21
C LEU A 14 24.93 25.63 3.04
N THR A 15 25.88 26.49 3.41
CA THR A 15 27.03 26.12 4.26
C THR A 15 26.62 25.89 5.72
N GLY A 16 25.58 26.59 6.19
CA GLY A 16 25.03 26.42 7.55
C GLY A 16 23.96 25.33 7.68
N VAL A 17 23.54 24.72 6.57
CA VAL A 17 22.49 23.68 6.54
C VAL A 17 23.16 22.32 6.61
N CYS A 18 22.79 21.50 7.61
CA CYS A 18 23.29 20.13 7.73
C CYS A 18 23.07 19.37 6.42
N THR A 19 24.14 18.76 5.90
CA THR A 19 24.01 17.87 4.76
C THR A 19 23.31 16.59 5.20
N PRO A 20 22.30 16.15 4.45
CA PRO A 20 21.65 14.88 4.73
C PRO A 20 22.65 13.73 4.58
N THR A 21 22.55 12.71 5.44
CA THR A 21 23.47 11.57 5.44
C THR A 21 23.33 10.76 4.14
N PRO A 22 24.44 10.30 3.52
CA PRO A 22 24.44 9.66 2.20
C PRO A 22 23.53 8.42 2.09
N PHE A 23 23.37 7.67 3.19
CA PHE A 23 22.62 6.43 3.22
C PHE A 23 21.09 6.61 3.35
N CYS A 24 20.58 7.85 3.38
CA CYS A 24 19.17 8.13 3.68
C CYS A 24 18.39 8.90 2.60
N LEU A 25 19.00 9.30 1.48
CA LEU A 25 18.31 10.07 0.45
C LEU A 25 18.36 9.42 -0.92
N THR A 26 17.20 8.94 -1.36
CA THR A 26 16.93 8.57 -2.74
C THR A 26 15.81 9.48 -3.25
N TYR A 27 15.95 9.96 -4.48
CA TYR A 27 14.87 10.64 -5.20
C TYR A 27 14.36 9.70 -6.29
N GLY A 28 13.05 9.44 -6.32
CA GLY A 28 12.41 8.63 -7.35
C GLY A 28 11.04 9.20 -7.72
N THR A 29 10.14 8.35 -8.22
CA THR A 29 8.76 8.73 -8.60
C THR A 29 8.02 9.50 -7.50
N ALA A 30 8.20 9.13 -6.24
CA ALA A 30 7.55 9.77 -5.09
C ALA A 30 8.33 10.98 -4.52
N GLY A 31 9.38 11.44 -5.22
CA GLY A 31 10.31 12.45 -4.73
C GLY A 31 11.19 11.96 -3.58
N PHE A 32 11.61 12.87 -2.69
CA PHE A 32 12.14 12.47 -1.39
C PHE A 32 10.99 12.09 -0.47
N ARG A 33 11.15 11.00 0.29
CA ARG A 33 10.15 10.58 1.28
C ARG A 33 10.79 9.85 2.44
N CYS A 34 10.57 10.35 3.66
CA CYS A 34 11.07 9.77 4.90
C CYS A 34 10.42 10.46 6.11
N PHE A 35 10.88 10.12 7.32
CA PHE A 35 10.52 10.85 8.54
C PHE A 35 10.71 12.37 8.36
N ALA A 36 9.68 13.14 8.68
CA ALA A 36 9.63 14.59 8.45
C ALA A 36 10.86 15.33 9.02
N ALA A 37 11.35 14.92 10.19
CA ALA A 37 12.52 15.52 10.84
C ALA A 37 13.81 15.47 10.00
N LYS A 38 13.90 14.55 9.02
CA LYS A 38 15.06 14.41 8.13
C LYS A 38 14.96 15.25 6.85
N LEU A 39 13.81 15.86 6.58
CA LEU A 39 13.59 16.69 5.39
C LEU A 39 13.95 18.17 5.61
N LYS A 40 14.23 18.55 6.87
CA LYS A 40 14.73 19.88 7.19
C LYS A 40 16.06 20.15 6.46
N GLY A 41 16.16 21.29 5.78
CA GLY A 41 17.29 21.65 4.93
C GLY A 41 17.27 21.01 3.54
N VAL A 42 16.61 19.84 3.38
CA VAL A 42 16.35 19.24 2.07
C VAL A 42 15.34 20.10 1.31
N SER A 43 14.27 20.57 1.97
CA SER A 43 13.28 21.48 1.37
C SER A 43 13.89 22.76 0.82
N LEU A 44 14.80 23.39 1.57
CA LEU A 44 15.48 24.59 1.11
C LEU A 44 16.30 24.34 -0.16
N ARG A 45 17.01 23.21 -0.21
CA ARG A 45 17.75 22.78 -1.42
C ARG A 45 16.82 22.47 -2.59
N VAL A 46 15.65 21.88 -2.33
CA VAL A 46 14.62 21.65 -3.35
C VAL A 46 14.08 22.97 -3.89
N GLY A 47 13.86 23.99 -3.05
CA GLY A 47 13.47 25.33 -3.50
C GLY A 47 14.48 25.95 -4.48
N VAL A 48 15.77 25.85 -4.17
CA VAL A 48 16.85 26.29 -5.08
C VAL A 48 16.81 25.50 -6.40
N LEU A 49 16.64 24.18 -6.34
CA LEU A 49 16.56 23.32 -7.53
C LEU A 49 15.33 23.60 -8.38
N ALA A 50 14.17 23.85 -7.78
CA ALA A 50 12.94 24.18 -8.49
C ALA A 50 13.08 25.50 -9.25
N ALA A 51 13.68 26.52 -8.62
CA ALA A 51 14.01 27.78 -9.27
C ALA A 51 15.02 27.57 -10.42
N LEU A 52 16.08 26.79 -10.20
CA LEU A 52 17.03 26.45 -11.27
C LEU A 52 16.34 25.71 -12.43
N ARG A 53 15.45 24.76 -12.12
CA ARG A 53 14.69 24.00 -13.11
C ARG A 53 13.79 24.91 -13.94
N SER A 54 13.13 25.88 -13.30
CA SER A 54 12.32 26.91 -13.98
C SER A 54 13.16 27.71 -14.97
N LEU A 55 14.34 28.19 -14.55
CA LEU A 55 15.27 28.91 -15.44
C LEU A 55 15.69 28.08 -16.65
N LEU A 56 16.01 26.80 -16.45
CA LEU A 56 16.40 25.88 -17.52
C LEU A 56 15.23 25.47 -18.42
N LYS A 57 14.00 25.74 -18.01
CA LYS A 57 12.78 25.62 -18.80
C LYS A 57 12.29 26.99 -19.28
N ASN A 58 13.19 27.94 -19.49
CA ASN A 58 12.95 29.29 -20.00
C ASN A 58 12.00 30.12 -19.11
N GLY A 59 12.15 30.02 -17.78
CA GLY A 59 11.35 30.77 -16.80
C GLY A 59 9.89 30.31 -16.68
N LYS A 60 9.56 29.12 -17.19
CA LYS A 60 8.24 28.49 -17.00
C LYS A 60 8.01 28.11 -15.54
N PHE A 61 6.75 28.04 -15.13
CA PHE A 61 6.39 27.59 -13.78
C PHE A 61 6.82 26.14 -13.55
N VAL A 62 7.35 25.88 -12.35
CA VAL A 62 7.69 24.55 -11.82
C VAL A 62 6.98 24.40 -10.48
N GLY A 63 6.45 23.23 -10.19
CA GLY A 63 5.76 22.97 -8.91
C GLY A 63 6.66 22.30 -7.88
N VAL A 64 6.34 22.49 -6.60
CA VAL A 64 6.86 21.71 -5.48
C VAL A 64 5.69 21.26 -4.62
N MET A 65 5.47 19.94 -4.53
CA MET A 65 4.45 19.35 -3.66
C MET A 65 5.10 18.78 -2.41
N ILE A 66 4.59 19.14 -1.23
CA ILE A 66 5.04 18.59 0.05
C ILE A 66 3.97 17.64 0.59
N THR A 67 4.25 16.35 0.51
CA THR A 67 3.36 15.29 0.97
C THR A 67 4.10 13.94 1.00
N ALA A 68 3.65 13.05 1.88
CA ALA A 68 3.94 11.63 1.79
C ALA A 68 2.72 10.75 1.44
N SER A 69 1.64 11.31 0.90
CA SER A 69 0.49 10.54 0.38
C SER A 69 -0.06 9.57 1.46
N HIS A 70 -0.16 8.28 1.16
CA HIS A 70 -0.61 7.19 2.04
C HIS A 70 0.28 6.89 3.26
N ASN A 71 1.47 7.49 3.39
CA ASN A 71 2.35 7.20 4.53
C ASN A 71 1.74 7.65 5.87
N PRO A 72 2.20 7.10 7.02
CA PRO A 72 1.81 7.57 8.34
C PRO A 72 2.13 9.05 8.56
N SER A 73 1.37 9.74 9.40
CA SER A 73 1.44 11.20 9.63
C SER A 73 2.81 11.77 10.01
N HIS A 74 3.70 10.98 10.61
CA HIS A 74 5.04 11.40 11.02
C HIS A 74 6.08 11.40 9.88
N ASP A 75 5.76 10.80 8.74
CA ASP A 75 6.53 10.94 7.51
C ASP A 75 6.16 12.25 6.79
N ASN A 76 7.01 12.69 5.86
CA ASN A 76 6.62 13.65 4.83
C ASN A 76 7.46 13.39 3.56
N GLY A 77 7.25 14.16 2.51
CA GLY A 77 7.96 14.03 1.27
C GLY A 77 7.91 15.30 0.44
N ILE A 78 8.77 15.38 -0.58
CA ILE A 78 8.90 16.57 -1.42
C ILE A 78 9.11 16.12 -2.87
N LYS A 79 8.22 16.54 -3.75
CA LYS A 79 8.22 16.24 -5.19
C LYS A 79 8.35 17.54 -6.00
N ILE A 80 9.05 17.48 -7.12
CA ILE A 80 9.14 18.57 -8.10
C ILE A 80 8.22 18.21 -9.28
N VAL A 81 7.45 19.19 -9.75
CA VAL A 81 6.51 19.08 -10.86
C VAL A 81 7.03 19.90 -12.03
N ASP A 82 7.18 19.28 -13.20
CA ASP A 82 7.67 19.94 -14.40
C ASP A 82 6.59 20.84 -15.05
N PRO A 83 6.96 21.75 -15.98
CA PRO A 83 6.04 22.75 -16.53
C PRO A 83 4.81 22.22 -17.29
N ASP A 84 4.83 20.96 -17.72
CA ASP A 84 3.68 20.28 -18.32
C ASP A 84 2.66 19.79 -17.28
N GLY A 85 2.94 20.02 -16.00
CA GLY A 85 2.19 19.45 -14.87
C GLY A 85 2.57 18.01 -14.58
N GLY A 86 3.53 17.43 -15.30
CA GLY A 86 4.01 16.07 -15.07
C GLY A 86 5.03 15.96 -13.94
N MET A 87 5.42 14.73 -13.61
CA MET A 87 6.51 14.47 -12.68
C MET A 87 7.85 14.94 -13.25
N LEU A 88 8.80 15.30 -12.38
CA LEU A 88 10.18 15.61 -12.79
C LEU A 88 10.78 14.54 -13.71
N GLU A 89 11.36 14.96 -14.84
CA GLU A 89 12.06 14.08 -15.79
C GLU A 89 13.06 13.12 -15.08
N THR A 90 13.06 11.84 -15.44
CA THR A 90 13.86 10.80 -14.75
C THR A 90 15.37 11.09 -14.78
N ASN A 91 15.89 11.70 -15.85
CA ASN A 91 17.31 12.07 -15.92
C ASN A 91 17.70 13.18 -14.91
N TRP A 92 16.73 13.89 -14.33
CA TRP A 92 16.94 14.89 -13.30
C TRP A 92 16.96 14.35 -11.87
N GLU A 93 16.49 13.12 -11.63
CA GLU A 93 16.47 12.54 -10.28
C GLU A 93 17.88 12.41 -9.69
N SER A 94 18.83 11.92 -10.49
CA SER A 94 20.25 11.87 -10.10
C SER A 94 20.84 13.26 -9.86
N VAL A 95 20.46 14.24 -10.67
CA VAL A 95 20.90 15.65 -10.54
C VAL A 95 20.41 16.25 -9.22
N VAL A 96 19.17 15.93 -8.81
CA VAL A 96 18.61 16.35 -7.53
C VAL A 96 19.42 15.77 -6.37
N VAL A 97 19.72 14.47 -6.40
CA VAL A 97 20.51 13.80 -5.37
C VAL A 97 21.94 14.37 -5.30
N ASP A 98 22.61 14.55 -6.44
CA ASP A 98 23.94 15.14 -6.52
C ASP A 98 24.00 16.52 -5.85
N PHE A 99 22.96 17.34 -6.05
CA PHE A 99 22.90 18.68 -5.46
C PHE A 99 22.71 18.64 -3.93
N MET A 100 22.07 17.61 -3.37
CA MET A 100 21.94 17.46 -1.92
C MET A 100 23.29 17.33 -1.22
N HIS A 101 24.32 16.85 -1.93
CA HIS A 101 25.68 16.70 -1.42
C HIS A 101 26.57 17.92 -1.62
N CYS A 102 26.12 18.93 -2.36
CA CYS A 102 26.91 20.13 -2.62
C CYS A 102 26.96 21.06 -1.39
N THR A 103 28.16 21.55 -1.05
CA THR A 103 28.38 22.55 0.03
C THR A 103 29.40 23.60 -0.37
N GLY A 104 29.29 24.80 0.21
CA GLY A 104 30.24 25.91 -0.01
C GLY A 104 30.53 26.19 -1.48
N ASN A 105 31.82 26.26 -1.84
CA ASN A 105 32.27 26.55 -3.20
C ASN A 105 31.81 25.53 -4.25
N LEU A 106 31.59 24.27 -3.86
CA LEU A 106 31.08 23.24 -4.78
C LEU A 106 29.68 23.60 -5.27
N THR A 107 28.83 24.13 -4.39
CA THR A 107 27.48 24.60 -4.75
C THR A 107 27.53 25.71 -5.79
N ALA A 108 28.35 26.75 -5.55
CA ALA A 108 28.47 27.88 -6.47
C ALA A 108 28.93 27.43 -7.87
N HIS A 109 29.95 26.57 -7.92
CA HIS A 109 30.47 26.02 -9.18
C HIS A 109 29.45 25.11 -9.89
N TRP A 110 28.72 24.29 -9.13
CA TRP A 110 27.70 23.39 -9.67
C TRP A 110 26.55 24.15 -10.34
N ILE A 111 26.11 25.25 -9.73
CA ILE A 111 25.08 26.15 -10.29
C ILE A 111 25.61 26.88 -11.52
N GLU A 112 26.83 27.44 -11.44
CA GLU A 112 27.49 28.11 -12.57
C GLU A 112 27.51 27.23 -13.81
N LYS A 113 27.93 25.97 -13.66
CA LYS A 113 28.06 25.04 -14.78
C LYS A 113 26.74 24.82 -15.52
N ARG A 114 25.61 24.86 -14.81
CA ARG A 114 24.27 24.62 -15.38
C ARG A 114 23.62 25.86 -15.95
N LEU A 115 23.92 27.04 -15.41
CA LEU A 115 23.35 28.32 -15.87
C LEU A 115 24.13 28.98 -17.03
N LYS A 116 25.19 28.37 -17.55
CA LYS A 116 26.07 28.97 -18.59
C LYS A 116 25.35 29.51 -19.83
N HIS A 117 24.20 28.94 -20.17
CA HIS A 117 23.44 29.27 -21.38
C HIS A 117 22.04 29.83 -21.08
N VAL A 118 21.79 30.25 -19.84
CA VAL A 118 20.51 30.83 -19.43
C VAL A 118 20.59 32.35 -19.54
N GLU A 119 19.54 32.97 -20.07
CA GLU A 119 19.43 34.42 -20.18
C GLU A 119 19.31 35.07 -18.79
N ASP A 120 20.12 36.10 -18.53
CA ASP A 120 20.15 36.84 -17.25
C ASP A 120 18.83 37.59 -16.94
N THR A 121 17.94 37.75 -17.92
CA THR A 121 16.64 38.43 -17.81
C THR A 121 15.52 37.52 -17.30
N LEU A 122 15.74 36.20 -17.28
CA LEU A 122 14.72 35.24 -16.86
C LEU A 122 14.54 35.26 -15.34
N ILE A 123 13.29 35.31 -14.89
CA ILE A 123 12.92 35.19 -13.49
C ILE A 123 12.41 33.77 -13.24
N PRO A 124 12.98 33.02 -12.28
CA PRO A 124 12.45 31.71 -11.90
C PRO A 124 11.05 31.85 -11.30
N ARG A 125 10.14 30.94 -11.67
CA ARG A 125 8.76 30.92 -11.17
C ARG A 125 8.44 29.55 -10.60
N VAL A 126 8.09 29.51 -9.32
CA VAL A 126 7.77 28.27 -8.60
C VAL A 126 6.41 28.37 -7.95
N VAL A 127 5.63 27.28 -8.00
CA VAL A 127 4.39 27.13 -7.25
C VAL A 127 4.61 26.08 -6.16
N VAL A 128 4.22 26.36 -4.92
CA VAL A 128 4.37 25.42 -3.80
C VAL A 128 3.02 25.16 -3.14
N GLY A 129 2.75 23.89 -2.85
CA GLY A 129 1.56 23.44 -2.15
C GLY A 129 1.89 22.25 -1.24
N TYR A 130 1.02 21.97 -0.29
CA TYR A 130 1.28 20.94 0.71
C TYR A 130 0.01 20.30 1.29
N ASP A 131 0.15 19.09 1.84
CA ASP A 131 -0.93 18.37 2.53
C ASP A 131 -1.08 18.77 4.02
N THR A 132 -1.95 18.06 4.76
CA THR A 132 -2.30 18.38 6.14
C THR A 132 -1.26 18.00 7.19
N ARG A 133 -0.10 17.44 6.80
CA ARG A 133 0.91 16.97 7.76
C ARG A 133 1.50 18.10 8.59
N GLU A 134 1.93 17.77 9.81
CA GLU A 134 2.40 18.77 10.77
C GLU A 134 3.62 19.55 10.29
N SER A 135 4.55 18.85 9.64
CA SER A 135 5.77 19.48 9.13
C SER A 135 5.57 20.24 7.83
N SER A 136 4.43 20.08 7.16
CA SER A 136 4.21 20.60 5.79
C SER A 136 4.39 22.13 5.69
N PRO A 137 3.80 22.97 6.57
CA PRO A 137 4.00 24.42 6.51
C PRO A 137 5.47 24.85 6.64
N SER A 138 6.20 24.29 7.61
CA SER A 138 7.62 24.63 7.83
C SER A 138 8.51 24.18 6.67
N LEU A 139 8.24 23.02 6.07
CA LEU A 139 8.95 22.56 4.88
C LEU A 139 8.63 23.46 3.67
N ALA A 140 7.41 23.98 3.54
CA ALA A 140 7.02 24.89 2.47
C ALA A 140 7.73 26.24 2.59
N GLU A 141 7.85 26.77 3.81
CA GLU A 141 8.63 27.99 4.07
C GLU A 141 10.10 27.83 3.66
N GLU A 142 10.72 26.67 3.92
CA GLU A 142 12.07 26.40 3.46
C GLU A 142 12.18 26.38 1.93
N VAL A 143 11.20 25.79 1.22
CA VAL A 143 11.15 25.84 -0.25
C VAL A 143 11.10 27.30 -0.72
N VAL A 144 10.23 28.13 -0.13
CA VAL A 144 10.10 29.55 -0.46
C VAL A 144 11.44 30.28 -0.25
N GLN A 145 12.13 30.02 0.86
CA GLN A 145 13.46 30.58 1.12
C GLN A 145 14.46 30.19 0.04
N GLY A 146 14.47 28.91 -0.38
CA GLY A 146 15.31 28.42 -1.47
C GLY A 146 15.04 29.12 -2.80
N VAL A 147 13.77 29.38 -3.12
CA VAL A 147 13.37 30.13 -4.33
C VAL A 147 13.82 31.59 -4.26
N HIS A 148 13.67 32.25 -3.11
CA HIS A 148 14.10 33.63 -2.91
C HIS A 148 15.62 33.81 -2.99
N LEU A 149 16.41 32.81 -2.55
CA LEU A 149 17.87 32.83 -2.72
C LEU A 149 18.29 32.88 -4.21
N MET A 150 17.45 32.31 -5.08
CA MET A 150 17.61 32.35 -6.53
C MET A 150 16.96 33.59 -7.17
N GLN A 151 16.50 34.55 -6.37
CA GLN A 151 15.73 35.73 -6.81
C GLN A 151 14.47 35.36 -7.62
N GLY A 152 13.89 34.19 -7.34
CA GLY A 152 12.69 33.70 -7.99
C GLY A 152 11.40 34.19 -7.34
N HIS A 153 10.31 34.12 -8.09
CA HIS A 153 8.96 34.32 -7.61
C HIS A 153 8.36 32.98 -7.14
N CYS A 154 7.83 32.95 -5.92
CA CYS A 154 7.17 31.77 -5.36
C CYS A 154 5.69 32.05 -5.08
N THR A 155 4.80 31.32 -5.74
CA THR A 155 3.35 31.34 -5.49
C THR A 155 3.02 30.23 -4.49
N GLN A 156 2.47 30.60 -3.33
CA GLN A 156 2.11 29.65 -2.27
C GLN A 156 0.61 29.35 -2.32
N LEU A 157 0.24 28.10 -2.56
CA LEU A 157 -1.16 27.65 -2.57
C LEU A 157 -1.66 27.22 -1.19
N GLY A 158 -0.74 26.92 -0.26
CA GLY A 158 -1.09 26.40 1.06
C GLY A 158 -1.57 24.95 1.01
N LEU A 159 -2.68 24.68 1.71
CA LEU A 159 -3.32 23.36 1.75
C LEU A 159 -4.01 23.07 0.41
N ILE A 160 -3.44 22.13 -0.34
CA ILE A 160 -3.91 21.75 -1.66
C ILE A 160 -3.66 20.25 -1.89
N THR A 161 -4.50 19.59 -2.68
CA THR A 161 -4.23 18.20 -3.07
C THR A 161 -3.06 18.11 -4.05
N THR A 162 -2.41 16.94 -4.15
CA THR A 162 -1.35 16.73 -5.14
C THR A 162 -1.84 17.05 -6.57
N PRO A 163 -3.01 16.55 -7.03
CA PRO A 163 -3.47 16.80 -8.38
C PRO A 163 -3.80 18.26 -8.67
N GLN A 164 -4.36 18.99 -7.69
CA GLN A 164 -4.62 20.43 -7.83
C GLN A 164 -3.32 21.23 -8.02
N LEU A 165 -2.21 20.88 -7.36
CA LEU A 165 -0.92 21.53 -7.63
C LEU A 165 -0.44 21.24 -9.05
N HIS A 166 -0.52 19.98 -9.48
CA HIS A 166 -0.11 19.58 -10.83
C HIS A 166 -0.93 20.31 -11.91
N TYR A 167 -2.25 20.40 -11.72
CA TYR A 167 -3.16 21.18 -12.55
C TYR A 167 -2.78 22.66 -12.57
N ALA A 168 -2.54 23.25 -11.40
CA ALA A 168 -2.16 24.66 -11.27
C ALA A 168 -0.88 25.01 -12.03
N VAL A 169 0.16 24.16 -11.96
CA VAL A 169 1.40 24.36 -12.71
C VAL A 169 1.13 24.36 -14.22
N ARG A 170 0.42 23.35 -14.72
CA ARG A 170 0.07 23.27 -16.15
C ARG A 170 -0.76 24.47 -16.59
N TYR A 171 -1.78 24.83 -15.83
CA TYR A 171 -2.67 25.96 -16.10
C TYR A 171 -1.87 27.27 -16.22
N MET A 172 -0.96 27.52 -15.29
CA MET A 172 -0.12 28.73 -15.30
C MET A 172 0.81 28.80 -16.53
N VAL A 173 1.22 27.64 -17.08
CA VAL A 173 2.06 27.57 -18.29
C VAL A 173 1.22 27.73 -19.56
N THR A 174 0.04 27.11 -19.63
CA THR A 174 -0.78 27.08 -20.85
C THR A 174 -1.64 28.32 -21.02
N SER A 175 -2.19 28.86 -19.94
CA SER A 175 -3.16 29.96 -19.99
C SER A 175 -2.50 31.32 -20.24
N LYS A 176 -1.15 31.38 -20.30
CA LYS A 176 -0.31 32.58 -20.51
C LYS A 176 -1.00 33.84 -19.96
N PRO A 177 -1.20 33.99 -18.64
CA PRO A 177 -1.78 35.22 -18.10
C PRO A 177 -0.87 36.38 -18.50
N ALA A 178 -1.28 37.12 -19.55
CA ALA A 178 -0.39 37.91 -20.38
C ALA A 178 0.15 39.15 -19.68
N ASP A 179 -0.50 39.59 -18.61
CA ASP A 179 -0.10 40.70 -17.76
C ASP A 179 -1.03 40.67 -16.55
N TYR A 180 -0.63 40.11 -15.40
CA TYR A 180 -1.41 40.31 -14.17
C TYR A 180 -0.53 40.30 -12.92
N PRO A 181 -0.53 41.37 -12.11
CA PRO A 181 0.10 41.40 -10.79
C PRO A 181 -0.66 40.58 -9.73
N LEU A 182 -1.75 39.89 -10.09
CA LEU A 182 -2.46 38.94 -9.23
C LEU A 182 -2.56 37.58 -9.92
N HIS A 183 -2.04 36.54 -9.26
CA HIS A 183 -2.31 35.16 -9.65
C HIS A 183 -3.81 34.84 -9.48
N PRO A 184 -4.43 34.10 -10.41
CA PRO A 184 -5.80 33.64 -10.21
C PRO A 184 -5.87 32.73 -8.98
N ASP A 185 -7.05 32.65 -8.36
CA ASP A 185 -7.32 31.66 -7.33
C ASP A 185 -7.36 30.27 -7.98
N LEU A 186 -6.21 29.59 -7.98
CA LEU A 186 -6.00 28.33 -8.70
C LEU A 186 -6.82 27.18 -8.14
N ASP A 187 -7.14 27.20 -6.83
CA ASP A 187 -8.04 26.24 -6.20
C ASP A 187 -9.46 26.43 -6.72
N ARG A 188 -9.95 27.68 -6.77
CA ARG A 188 -11.26 28.00 -7.34
C ARG A 188 -11.35 27.66 -8.82
N VAL A 189 -10.33 27.98 -9.62
CA VAL A 189 -10.28 27.67 -11.06
C VAL A 189 -10.45 26.17 -11.29
N TYR A 190 -9.76 25.34 -10.51
CA TYR A 190 -9.88 23.89 -10.58
C TYR A 190 -11.30 23.42 -10.23
N ILE A 191 -11.83 23.85 -9.08
CA ILE A 191 -13.14 23.40 -8.59
C ILE A 191 -14.27 23.81 -9.54
N GLU A 192 -14.31 25.07 -9.97
CA GLU A 192 -15.37 25.58 -10.83
C GLU A 192 -15.32 24.94 -12.23
N TYR A 193 -14.13 24.72 -12.79
CA TYR A 193 -13.98 24.07 -14.09
C TYR A 193 -14.61 22.67 -14.07
N PHE A 194 -14.15 21.79 -13.18
CA PHE A 194 -14.64 20.41 -13.14
C PHE A 194 -16.10 20.31 -12.68
N ALA A 195 -16.55 21.16 -11.76
CA ALA A 195 -17.97 21.23 -11.39
C ALA A 195 -18.86 21.60 -12.57
N SER A 196 -18.44 22.57 -13.40
CA SER A 196 -19.20 22.98 -14.58
C SER A 196 -19.26 21.89 -15.64
N GLN A 197 -18.14 21.20 -15.90
CA GLN A 197 -18.06 20.13 -16.90
C GLN A 197 -18.96 18.97 -16.48
N PHE A 198 -18.88 18.57 -15.20
CA PHE A 198 -19.69 17.47 -14.66
C PHE A 198 -21.18 17.81 -14.71
N THR A 199 -21.55 19.02 -14.28
CA THR A 199 -22.95 19.46 -14.29
C THR A 199 -23.51 19.51 -15.71
N ALA A 200 -22.75 20.05 -16.67
CA ALA A 200 -23.17 20.09 -18.07
C ALA A 200 -23.38 18.67 -18.63
N GLY A 201 -22.43 17.78 -18.40
CA GLY A 201 -22.52 16.38 -18.85
C GLY A 201 -23.69 15.63 -18.25
N MET A 202 -23.90 15.73 -16.93
CA MET A 202 -25.01 15.07 -16.26
C MET A 202 -26.36 15.60 -16.74
N ASN A 203 -26.49 16.91 -16.98
CA ASN A 203 -27.71 17.48 -17.54
C ASN A 203 -28.03 16.93 -18.94
N ALA A 204 -27.01 16.72 -19.77
CA ALA A 204 -27.17 16.17 -21.11
C ALA A 204 -27.67 14.70 -21.11
N LEU A 205 -27.36 13.91 -20.07
CA LEU A 205 -27.90 12.55 -19.94
C LEU A 205 -29.39 12.54 -19.55
N THR A 206 -29.85 13.54 -18.81
CA THR A 206 -31.20 13.57 -18.23
C THR A 206 -32.31 13.98 -19.20
N THR A 207 -31.99 14.43 -20.41
CA THR A 207 -32.98 14.86 -21.42
C THR A 207 -33.74 13.69 -22.07
N GLU A 208 -33.29 12.44 -21.92
CA GLU A 208 -33.89 11.28 -22.61
C GLU A 208 -34.79 10.36 -21.74
N SER A 209 -34.87 10.53 -20.41
CA SER A 209 -35.76 9.68 -19.58
C SER A 209 -36.38 10.38 -18.35
N VAL A 210 -37.70 10.18 -18.19
CA VAL A 210 -38.57 10.83 -17.18
C VAL A 210 -38.64 10.03 -15.88
N HIS A 211 -37.53 9.48 -15.36
CA HIS A 211 -37.55 8.70 -14.11
C HIS A 211 -36.70 9.36 -13.02
N THR A 212 -37.42 9.96 -12.06
CA THR A 212 -37.02 10.28 -10.67
C THR A 212 -35.60 10.83 -10.46
N ARG A 213 -35.46 12.15 -10.62
CA ARG A 213 -34.25 12.96 -10.40
C ARG A 213 -33.82 13.04 -8.92
N HIS A 214 -33.39 11.93 -8.34
CA HIS A 214 -32.67 11.97 -7.07
C HIS A 214 -31.17 12.19 -7.34
N PRO A 215 -30.49 13.07 -6.59
CA PRO A 215 -29.05 13.20 -6.69
C PRO A 215 -28.38 11.86 -6.41
N ILE A 216 -27.27 11.58 -7.08
CA ILE A 216 -26.40 10.46 -6.70
C ILE A 216 -25.92 10.74 -5.27
N GLU A 217 -26.16 9.81 -4.35
CA GLU A 217 -25.65 9.89 -2.98
C GLU A 217 -24.38 9.06 -2.88
N LEU A 218 -23.22 9.71 -2.73
CA LEU A 218 -21.92 9.05 -2.62
C LEU A 218 -21.30 9.33 -1.26
N ASN A 219 -21.01 8.26 -0.50
CA ASN A 219 -20.20 8.35 0.70
C ASN A 219 -18.72 8.36 0.32
N VAL A 220 -17.95 9.28 0.88
CA VAL A 220 -16.51 9.38 0.59
C VAL A 220 -15.72 9.36 1.88
N ASP A 221 -14.87 8.36 2.03
CA ASP A 221 -13.81 8.33 3.03
C ASP A 221 -12.63 9.18 2.58
N CYS A 222 -12.40 10.29 3.28
CA CYS A 222 -11.38 11.29 2.92
C CYS A 222 -10.04 11.10 3.64
N ALA A 223 -9.84 9.99 4.35
CA ALA A 223 -8.59 9.62 5.02
C ALA A 223 -8.02 10.65 6.03
N HIS A 224 -8.84 11.57 6.53
CA HIS A 224 -8.42 12.77 7.28
C HIS A 224 -7.41 13.66 6.52
N GLY A 225 -7.39 13.53 5.19
CA GLY A 225 -6.48 14.19 4.28
C GLY A 225 -7.01 15.49 3.69
N VAL A 226 -6.15 16.16 2.94
CA VAL A 226 -6.44 17.46 2.31
C VAL A 226 -7.56 17.36 1.25
N GLY A 227 -7.78 16.17 0.68
CA GLY A 227 -8.87 15.91 -0.26
C GLY A 227 -10.27 16.20 0.29
N SER A 228 -10.47 16.09 1.61
CA SER A 228 -11.74 16.48 2.27
C SER A 228 -12.11 17.93 2.01
N LEU A 229 -11.12 18.84 2.00
CA LEU A 229 -11.34 20.28 1.80
C LEU A 229 -11.75 20.57 0.35
N ALA A 230 -11.08 19.94 -0.61
CA ALA A 230 -11.39 20.10 -2.03
C ALA A 230 -12.77 19.51 -2.38
N LEU A 231 -13.09 18.32 -1.85
CA LEU A 231 -14.43 17.71 -2.02
C LEU A 231 -15.53 18.54 -1.35
N ALA A 232 -15.28 19.15 -0.19
CA ALA A 232 -16.25 20.03 0.45
C ALA A 232 -16.57 21.26 -0.41
N LYS A 233 -15.54 21.90 -0.99
CA LYS A 233 -15.70 23.01 -1.94
C LYS A 233 -16.45 22.56 -3.19
N LEU A 234 -16.06 21.44 -3.77
CA LEU A 234 -16.73 20.86 -4.94
C LEU A 234 -18.21 20.56 -4.67
N ASN A 235 -18.54 19.97 -3.52
CA ASN A 235 -19.92 19.69 -3.11
C ASN A 235 -20.75 20.98 -3.02
N ALA A 236 -20.16 22.03 -2.45
CA ALA A 236 -20.80 23.34 -2.34
C ALA A 236 -21.02 24.00 -3.72
N THR A 237 -20.04 23.91 -4.62
CA THR A 237 -20.15 24.44 -5.98
C THR A 237 -21.19 23.67 -6.81
N LEU A 238 -21.19 22.34 -6.76
CA LEU A 238 -22.17 21.51 -7.47
C LEU A 238 -23.61 21.75 -6.99
N ALA A 239 -23.80 22.01 -5.69
CA ALA A 239 -25.09 22.39 -5.14
C ALA A 239 -25.62 23.73 -5.69
N GLN A 240 -24.74 24.60 -6.18
CA GLN A 240 -25.10 25.89 -6.80
C GLN A 240 -25.28 25.78 -8.32
N CYS A 241 -24.55 24.89 -8.99
CA CYS A 241 -24.56 24.77 -10.46
C CYS A 241 -25.77 23.99 -11.02
N GLY A 242 -26.40 23.10 -10.24
CA GLY A 242 -27.47 22.23 -10.73
C GLY A 242 -28.71 22.19 -9.84
N HIS A 243 -29.90 22.24 -10.45
CA HIS A 243 -31.17 22.00 -9.76
C HIS A 243 -32.01 20.91 -10.44
N PRO A 244 -32.16 19.72 -9.80
CA PRO A 244 -31.42 19.26 -8.60
C PRO A 244 -29.93 19.01 -8.91
N ALA A 245 -29.07 19.10 -7.88
CA ALA A 245 -27.64 18.82 -8.04
C ALA A 245 -27.45 17.37 -8.53
N PRO A 246 -26.51 17.10 -9.46
CA PRO A 246 -26.35 15.77 -10.03
C PRO A 246 -25.82 14.73 -9.02
N ILE A 247 -25.02 15.19 -8.04
CA ILE A 247 -24.42 14.36 -7.00
C ILE A 247 -24.39 15.12 -5.68
N ARG A 248 -24.51 14.38 -4.57
CA ARG A 248 -24.33 14.86 -3.20
C ARG A 248 -23.29 14.00 -2.52
N PHE A 249 -22.20 14.62 -2.10
CA PHE A 249 -21.16 13.95 -1.32
C PHE A 249 -21.49 13.95 0.17
N ARG A 250 -21.38 12.78 0.80
CA ARG A 250 -21.34 12.61 2.26
C ARG A 250 -19.91 12.29 2.66
N LEU A 251 -19.23 13.27 3.23
CA LEU A 251 -17.80 13.16 3.54
C LEU A 251 -17.60 12.60 4.95
N PHE A 252 -16.73 11.61 5.07
CA PHE A 252 -16.29 11.00 6.32
C PHE A 252 -14.79 11.15 6.46
N ASN A 253 -14.29 11.01 7.69
CA ASN A 253 -12.86 11.10 7.99
C ASN A 253 -12.29 12.45 7.49
N THR A 254 -12.82 13.55 8.00
CA THR A 254 -12.54 14.93 7.52
C THR A 254 -11.76 15.79 8.52
N GLU A 255 -11.32 15.21 9.64
CA GLU A 255 -10.61 15.93 10.71
C GLU A 255 -9.15 16.29 10.32
N VAL A 256 -8.98 17.27 9.44
CA VAL A 256 -7.65 17.68 8.93
C VAL A 256 -6.73 18.29 10.00
N ASP A 257 -7.30 18.80 11.10
CA ASP A 257 -6.54 19.38 12.20
C ASP A 257 -5.96 18.32 13.15
N LYS A 258 -6.56 17.12 13.20
CA LYS A 258 -6.10 15.97 13.99
C LYS A 258 -5.15 15.11 13.17
N ARG A 259 -3.95 15.63 12.99
CA ARG A 259 -2.93 15.11 12.05
C ARG A 259 -2.54 13.66 12.31
N GLU A 260 -2.67 13.18 13.54
CA GLU A 260 -2.46 11.78 13.93
C GLU A 260 -3.44 10.80 13.28
N LEU A 261 -4.62 11.28 12.85
CA LEU A 261 -5.65 10.47 12.20
C LEU A 261 -5.43 10.28 10.69
N LEU A 262 -4.49 11.02 10.08
CA LEU A 262 -4.21 10.93 8.65
C LEU A 262 -3.85 9.48 8.24
N ASN A 263 -4.67 8.90 7.36
CA ASN A 263 -4.60 7.51 6.89
C ASN A 263 -4.68 6.44 8.00
N LEU A 264 -5.17 6.77 9.21
CA LEU A 264 -5.26 5.83 10.32
C LEU A 264 -6.53 4.98 10.20
N ASN A 265 -6.38 3.70 9.87
CA ASN A 265 -7.49 2.75 9.68
C ASN A 265 -8.54 3.19 8.63
N CYS A 266 -8.13 4.07 7.71
CA CYS A 266 -8.96 4.61 6.65
C CYS A 266 -8.10 4.98 5.43
N GLY A 267 -8.75 5.37 4.34
CA GLY A 267 -8.14 5.76 3.07
C GLY A 267 -7.87 4.60 2.13
N ALA A 268 -7.60 4.95 0.87
CA ALA A 268 -7.49 4.00 -0.23
C ALA A 268 -6.47 2.87 0.02
N ASP A 269 -5.29 3.18 0.58
CA ASP A 269 -4.26 2.17 0.86
C ASP A 269 -4.72 1.15 1.93
N PHE A 270 -5.37 1.63 3.00
CA PHE A 270 -5.95 0.77 4.03
C PHE A 270 -7.00 -0.17 3.44
N VAL A 271 -7.95 0.37 2.67
CA VAL A 271 -9.05 -0.40 2.07
C VAL A 271 -8.49 -1.43 1.08
N LYS A 272 -7.54 -1.04 0.22
CA LYS A 272 -6.90 -1.96 -0.74
C LYS A 272 -6.16 -3.10 -0.06
N ILE A 273 -5.39 -2.82 0.99
CA ILE A 273 -4.52 -3.81 1.64
C ILE A 273 -5.31 -4.73 2.56
N THR A 274 -6.27 -4.19 3.30
CA THR A 274 -7.02 -4.95 4.31
C THR A 274 -8.28 -5.61 3.76
N LEU A 275 -8.79 -5.13 2.62
CA LEU A 275 -10.09 -5.53 2.05
C LEU A 275 -11.23 -5.37 3.08
N ARG A 276 -11.14 -4.31 3.89
CA ARG A 276 -12.13 -3.95 4.92
C ARG A 276 -12.61 -2.53 4.70
N ALA A 277 -13.85 -2.26 5.12
CA ALA A 277 -14.37 -0.91 5.22
C ALA A 277 -13.51 -0.06 6.19
N PRO A 278 -13.34 1.25 5.91
CA PRO A 278 -12.62 2.15 6.79
C PRO A 278 -13.33 2.33 8.13
N GLU A 279 -12.56 2.62 9.19
CA GLU A 279 -13.13 3.13 10.43
C GLU A 279 -13.65 4.55 10.19
N LEU A 280 -14.94 4.78 10.48
CA LEU A 280 -15.59 6.06 10.23
C LEU A 280 -15.48 6.97 11.45
N TYR A 281 -15.13 8.24 11.19
CA TYR A 281 -15.08 9.30 12.18
C TYR A 281 -15.93 10.50 11.74
N PRO A 282 -16.86 10.99 12.59
CA PRO A 282 -17.25 10.43 13.89
C PRO A 282 -18.02 9.11 13.76
N SER A 283 -17.91 8.23 14.76
CA SER A 283 -18.49 6.87 14.78
C SER A 283 -20.02 6.81 14.76
N ASP A 284 -20.68 7.94 15.04
CA ASP A 284 -22.11 7.99 15.40
C ASP A 284 -23.01 8.46 14.25
N MET A 285 -22.54 8.38 13.01
CA MET A 285 -23.39 8.63 11.86
C MET A 285 -24.13 7.34 11.49
N ASP A 286 -25.47 7.40 11.41
CA ASP A 286 -26.42 6.42 10.83
C ASP A 286 -26.08 5.97 9.39
N ALA A 287 -24.91 6.35 8.87
CA ALA A 287 -24.33 5.89 7.61
C ALA A 287 -23.99 4.39 7.61
N SER A 288 -24.17 3.70 8.74
CA SER A 288 -23.95 2.27 8.87
C SER A 288 -24.89 1.46 7.96
N CYS A 289 -24.30 0.79 6.98
CA CYS A 289 -24.74 -0.53 6.50
C CYS A 289 -26.01 -0.61 5.63
N SER A 290 -26.38 0.41 4.85
CA SER A 290 -27.21 0.10 3.67
C SER A 290 -26.34 -0.71 2.69
N LEU A 291 -26.73 -1.95 2.39
CA LEU A 291 -26.00 -2.85 1.49
C LEU A 291 -25.87 -2.28 0.07
N GLU A 292 -26.69 -1.29 -0.26
CA GLU A 292 -26.73 -0.62 -1.57
C GLU A 292 -26.01 0.73 -1.57
N ALA A 293 -25.45 1.16 -0.44
CA ALA A 293 -24.72 2.42 -0.35
C ALA A 293 -23.46 2.40 -1.23
N ARG A 294 -23.26 3.48 -2.00
CA ARG A 294 -22.07 3.69 -2.80
C ARG A 294 -20.98 4.31 -1.95
N TRP A 295 -19.77 3.74 -2.00
CA TRP A 295 -18.61 4.27 -1.29
C TRP A 295 -17.43 4.49 -2.23
N ALA A 296 -16.80 5.63 -2.06
CA ALA A 296 -15.46 5.93 -2.56
C ALA A 296 -14.51 6.12 -1.37
N THR A 297 -13.23 5.84 -1.57
CA THR A 297 -12.16 6.15 -0.62
C THR A 297 -10.99 6.73 -1.36
N ILE A 298 -10.42 7.81 -0.81
CA ILE A 298 -9.24 8.50 -1.35
C ILE A 298 -8.08 8.39 -0.37
N ASP A 299 -6.86 8.60 -0.82
CA ASP A 299 -5.69 8.68 0.07
C ASP A 299 -5.44 10.11 0.58
N GLY A 300 -4.47 10.27 1.49
CA GLY A 300 -4.25 11.50 2.24
C GLY A 300 -4.00 12.77 1.38
N ASP A 301 -3.42 12.64 0.18
CA ASP A 301 -3.20 13.74 -0.77
C ASP A 301 -4.10 13.70 -2.02
N ALA A 302 -5.08 12.79 -2.03
CA ALA A 302 -6.10 12.60 -3.04
C ALA A 302 -5.58 12.28 -4.45
N ASP A 303 -4.49 11.49 -4.56
CA ASP A 303 -3.96 11.01 -5.85
C ASP A 303 -4.36 9.56 -6.18
N ARG A 304 -5.14 8.92 -5.30
CA ARG A 304 -5.69 7.55 -5.48
C ARG A 304 -7.17 7.47 -5.19
N LEU A 305 -7.88 6.71 -6.01
CA LEU A 305 -9.30 6.44 -5.85
C LEU A 305 -9.59 4.94 -5.88
N LEU A 306 -10.42 4.49 -4.95
CA LEU A 306 -11.05 3.18 -5.00
C LEU A 306 -12.53 3.31 -4.67
N TYR A 307 -13.32 2.39 -5.19
CA TYR A 307 -14.73 2.25 -4.83
C TYR A 307 -14.96 0.95 -4.07
N PHE A 308 -16.02 0.93 -3.27
CA PHE A 308 -16.49 -0.30 -2.64
C PHE A 308 -17.98 -0.23 -2.28
N TYR A 309 -18.55 -1.38 -1.94
CA TYR A 309 -19.85 -1.47 -1.29
C TYR A 309 -19.86 -2.64 -0.29
N HIS A 310 -20.78 -2.61 0.67
CA HIS A 310 -20.91 -3.67 1.67
C HIS A 310 -21.63 -4.88 1.11
N THR A 311 -21.18 -6.08 1.47
CA THR A 311 -21.84 -7.34 1.10
C THR A 311 -22.43 -8.04 2.32
N PRO A 312 -23.63 -8.63 2.22
CA PRO A 312 -24.24 -9.39 3.31
C PRO A 312 -23.63 -10.79 3.48
N GLU A 313 -22.61 -11.17 2.71
CA GLU A 313 -22.02 -12.51 2.81
C GLU A 313 -21.37 -12.76 4.18
N ALA A 314 -21.89 -13.79 4.86
CA ALA A 314 -21.31 -14.29 6.10
C ALA A 314 -19.83 -14.63 5.91
N GLY A 315 -19.03 -14.38 6.95
CA GLY A 315 -17.66 -14.84 7.01
C GLY A 315 -17.59 -16.38 6.97
N PRO A 316 -16.37 -16.96 6.85
CA PRO A 316 -16.18 -18.41 6.94
C PRO A 316 -16.67 -19.02 8.27
N ASP A 317 -16.96 -18.20 9.27
CA ASP A 317 -17.57 -18.54 10.57
C ASP A 317 -19.11 -18.48 10.58
N GLY A 318 -19.75 -18.12 9.46
CA GLY A 318 -21.21 -18.02 9.35
C GLY A 318 -21.82 -16.76 9.98
N LEU A 319 -20.99 -15.82 10.47
CA LEU A 319 -21.43 -14.55 11.06
C LEU A 319 -21.40 -13.41 10.03
N LEU A 320 -22.40 -12.53 10.08
CA LEU A 320 -22.40 -11.28 9.32
C LEU A 320 -21.22 -10.42 9.79
N ASN A 321 -20.25 -10.16 8.91
CA ASN A 321 -19.15 -9.25 9.20
C ASN A 321 -19.40 -7.90 8.50
N PRO A 322 -19.85 -6.86 9.23
CA PRO A 322 -20.19 -5.57 8.63
C PRO A 322 -18.97 -4.87 7.99
N SER A 323 -17.75 -5.30 8.30
CA SER A 323 -16.52 -4.75 7.72
C SER A 323 -16.16 -5.36 6.36
N ARG A 324 -16.85 -6.42 5.90
CA ARG A 324 -16.54 -7.06 4.61
C ARG A 324 -17.12 -6.24 3.46
N ILE A 325 -16.26 -5.97 2.48
CA ILE A 325 -16.58 -5.14 1.31
C ILE A 325 -16.33 -5.90 0.02
N VAL A 326 -17.02 -5.47 -1.04
CA VAL A 326 -16.62 -5.77 -2.42
C VAL A 326 -15.84 -4.56 -2.93
N LEU A 327 -14.58 -4.79 -3.28
CA LEU A 327 -13.67 -3.76 -3.77
C LEU A 327 -13.82 -3.57 -5.28
N LEU A 328 -13.80 -2.31 -5.71
CA LEU A 328 -13.63 -1.90 -7.10
C LEU A 328 -12.39 -1.01 -7.19
N ASP A 329 -11.28 -1.60 -7.60
CA ASP A 329 -9.98 -0.95 -7.57
C ASP A 329 -9.59 -0.22 -8.86
N GLY A 330 -8.34 0.21 -8.96
CA GLY A 330 -7.86 0.92 -10.16
C GLY A 330 -8.01 0.12 -11.46
N ASP A 331 -7.90 -1.21 -11.44
CA ASP A 331 -8.12 -2.01 -12.65
C ASP A 331 -9.60 -2.00 -13.07
N ARG A 332 -10.51 -1.94 -12.11
CA ARG A 332 -11.95 -1.78 -12.37
C ARG A 332 -12.27 -0.42 -12.95
N ILE A 333 -11.61 0.64 -12.47
CA ILE A 333 -11.75 1.99 -13.02
C ILE A 333 -11.25 2.01 -14.47
N ALA A 334 -10.06 1.46 -14.73
CA ALA A 334 -9.52 1.35 -16.09
C ALA A 334 -10.45 0.57 -17.04
N CYS A 335 -11.01 -0.55 -16.59
CA CYS A 335 -11.97 -1.32 -17.39
C CYS A 335 -13.26 -0.55 -17.67
N LEU A 336 -13.77 0.20 -16.70
CA LEU A 336 -14.96 1.04 -16.86
C LEU A 336 -14.74 2.12 -17.92
N PHE A 337 -13.61 2.82 -17.84
CA PHE A 337 -13.26 3.86 -18.81
C PHE A 337 -12.99 3.28 -20.21
N ALA A 338 -12.34 2.12 -20.30
CA ALA A 338 -12.15 1.43 -21.56
C ALA A 338 -13.48 0.98 -22.17
N SER A 339 -14.42 0.48 -21.36
CA SER A 339 -15.77 0.10 -21.80
C SER A 339 -16.52 1.30 -22.38
N PHE A 340 -16.50 2.44 -21.69
CA PHE A 340 -17.09 3.69 -22.18
C PHE A 340 -16.47 4.14 -23.51
N LEU A 341 -15.14 4.27 -23.55
CA LEU A 341 -14.44 4.78 -24.73
C LEU A 341 -14.59 3.86 -25.95
N THR A 342 -14.49 2.54 -25.77
CA THR A 342 -14.70 1.60 -26.87
C THR A 342 -16.13 1.61 -27.39
N THR A 343 -17.13 1.77 -26.51
CA THR A 343 -18.54 1.84 -26.90
C THR A 343 -18.82 3.13 -27.67
N ILE A 344 -18.44 4.29 -27.13
CA ILE A 344 -18.73 5.58 -27.76
C ILE A 344 -17.98 5.76 -29.08
N LEU A 345 -16.72 5.31 -29.18
CA LEU A 345 -15.99 5.38 -30.45
C LEU A 345 -16.63 4.47 -31.52
N ARG A 346 -17.19 3.32 -31.12
CA ARG A 346 -17.91 2.43 -32.04
C ARG A 346 -19.20 3.07 -32.52
N GLU A 347 -19.97 3.66 -31.61
CA GLU A 347 -21.24 4.35 -31.92
C GLU A 347 -21.00 5.59 -32.80
N SER A 348 -19.89 6.31 -32.58
CA SER A 348 -19.50 7.48 -33.39
C SER A 348 -18.72 7.12 -34.66
N LEU A 349 -18.50 5.83 -34.97
CA LEU A 349 -17.72 5.36 -36.13
C LEU A 349 -16.27 5.89 -36.18
N LEU A 350 -15.66 6.08 -35.00
CA LEU A 350 -14.29 6.61 -34.82
C LEU A 350 -13.24 5.53 -34.51
N THR A 351 -13.62 4.25 -34.47
CA THR A 351 -12.73 3.13 -34.09
C THR A 351 -11.54 2.93 -35.02
N GLU A 352 -11.68 3.26 -36.31
CA GLU A 352 -10.58 3.20 -37.27
C GLU A 352 -9.64 4.42 -37.16
N GLN A 353 -10.12 5.52 -36.56
CA GLN A 353 -9.40 6.77 -36.45
C GLN A 353 -8.59 6.87 -35.16
N PHE A 354 -9.16 6.44 -34.03
CA PHE A 354 -8.54 6.59 -32.72
C PHE A 354 -8.39 5.26 -31.99
N LYS A 355 -7.20 5.03 -31.45
CA LYS A 355 -6.87 3.80 -30.72
C LYS A 355 -6.96 4.00 -29.21
N VAL A 356 -7.67 3.09 -28.56
CA VAL A 356 -7.69 2.96 -27.10
C VAL A 356 -6.60 1.96 -26.68
N GLY A 357 -5.80 2.35 -25.69
CA GLY A 357 -4.85 1.46 -25.03
C GLY A 357 -4.98 1.53 -23.53
N VAL A 358 -4.81 0.40 -22.86
CA VAL A 358 -4.79 0.32 -21.39
C VAL A 358 -3.41 -0.15 -20.93
N VAL A 359 -2.80 0.61 -20.04
CA VAL A 359 -1.49 0.31 -19.46
C VAL A 359 -1.67 -0.14 -18.02
N GLN A 360 -1.22 -1.35 -17.72
CA GLN A 360 -1.28 -1.99 -16.42
C GLN A 360 0.13 -2.33 -15.90
N THR A 361 0.21 -2.67 -14.62
CA THR A 361 1.42 -3.28 -14.03
C THR A 361 1.20 -4.76 -13.80
N ALA A 362 2.26 -5.47 -13.39
CA ALA A 362 2.15 -6.87 -13.02
C ALA A 362 1.16 -7.14 -11.87
N TYR A 363 0.81 -6.16 -11.03
CA TYR A 363 -0.16 -6.35 -9.94
C TYR A 363 -1.61 -6.41 -10.40
N ALA A 364 -1.89 -6.04 -11.65
CA ALA A 364 -3.25 -6.13 -12.17
C ALA A 364 -3.74 -7.57 -12.17
N ASN A 365 -4.98 -7.79 -11.73
CA ASN A 365 -5.59 -9.13 -11.75
C ASN A 365 -5.68 -9.63 -13.19
N ALA A 366 -5.27 -10.87 -13.48
CA ALA A 366 -5.30 -11.34 -14.86
C ALA A 366 -6.71 -11.31 -15.49
N SER A 367 -7.79 -11.43 -14.69
CA SER A 367 -9.14 -11.28 -15.21
C SER A 367 -9.42 -9.90 -15.81
N SER A 368 -8.84 -8.83 -15.28
CA SER A 368 -9.00 -7.49 -15.85
C SER A 368 -8.30 -7.38 -17.21
N THR A 369 -7.08 -7.89 -17.31
CA THR A 369 -6.33 -7.97 -18.56
C THR A 369 -7.06 -8.82 -19.61
N LEU A 370 -7.63 -9.96 -19.20
CA LEU A 370 -8.40 -10.83 -20.09
C LEU A 370 -9.67 -10.12 -20.57
N TYR A 371 -10.41 -9.46 -19.68
CA TYR A 371 -11.61 -8.70 -20.05
C TYR A 371 -11.30 -7.60 -21.08
N LEU A 372 -10.27 -6.78 -20.82
CA LEU A 372 -9.85 -5.71 -21.73
C LEU A 372 -9.47 -6.24 -23.12
N ARG A 373 -8.72 -7.35 -23.18
CA ARG A 373 -8.22 -7.92 -24.43
C ARG A 373 -9.29 -8.71 -25.18
N ASP A 374 -10.01 -9.58 -24.49
CA ASP A 374 -10.86 -10.60 -25.11
C ASP A 374 -12.30 -10.09 -25.30
N GLU A 375 -12.82 -9.27 -24.38
CA GLU A 375 -14.19 -8.74 -24.45
C GLU A 375 -14.26 -7.35 -25.10
N LEU A 376 -13.35 -6.44 -24.72
CA LEU A 376 -13.33 -5.07 -25.27
C LEU A 376 -12.45 -4.91 -26.51
N ALA A 377 -11.63 -5.91 -26.85
CA ALA A 377 -10.66 -5.87 -27.95
C ALA A 377 -9.68 -4.67 -27.88
N VAL A 378 -9.30 -4.27 -26.66
CA VAL A 378 -8.39 -3.15 -26.39
C VAL A 378 -6.94 -3.65 -26.30
N THR A 379 -5.99 -2.85 -26.77
CA THR A 379 -4.57 -3.16 -26.60
C THR A 379 -4.18 -2.95 -25.14
N VAL A 380 -3.65 -4.01 -24.50
CA VAL A 380 -3.19 -3.94 -23.11
C VAL A 380 -1.66 -4.05 -23.06
N LEU A 381 -1.00 -3.09 -22.42
CA LEU A 381 0.44 -3.11 -22.17
C LEU A 381 0.73 -3.32 -20.69
N CYS A 382 1.68 -4.20 -20.37
CA CYS A 382 2.20 -4.36 -19.02
C CYS A 382 3.56 -3.67 -18.91
N VAL A 383 3.72 -2.79 -17.93
CA VAL A 383 4.96 -2.05 -17.68
C VAL A 383 5.44 -2.27 -16.23
N PRO A 384 6.72 -1.94 -15.92
CA PRO A 384 7.18 -1.90 -14.53
C PRO A 384 6.30 -0.99 -13.66
N THR A 385 6.31 -1.26 -12.36
CA THR A 385 5.54 -0.50 -11.37
C THR A 385 6.00 0.95 -11.25
N GLY A 386 5.06 1.85 -10.96
CA GLY A 386 5.31 3.28 -10.83
C GLY A 386 4.82 4.09 -12.01
N VAL A 387 4.07 5.14 -11.69
CA VAL A 387 3.33 6.03 -12.59
C VAL A 387 4.15 6.54 -13.78
N LYS A 388 5.47 6.78 -13.64
CA LYS A 388 6.33 7.22 -14.75
C LYS A 388 6.37 6.22 -15.91
N HIS A 389 6.39 4.92 -15.62
CA HIS A 389 6.38 3.88 -16.64
C HIS A 389 5.01 3.78 -17.30
N LEU A 390 3.93 3.82 -16.50
CA LEU A 390 2.56 3.79 -16.99
C LEU A 390 2.25 4.98 -17.90
N HIS A 391 2.51 6.20 -17.41
CA HIS A 391 2.28 7.45 -18.12
C HIS A 391 3.03 7.47 -19.46
N ARG A 392 4.31 7.10 -19.47
CA ARG A 392 5.11 7.07 -20.70
C ARG A 392 4.54 6.12 -21.75
N ALA A 393 4.10 4.94 -21.36
CA ALA A 393 3.52 3.97 -22.29
C ALA A 393 2.10 4.37 -22.73
N ALA A 394 1.36 5.10 -21.90
CA ALA A 394 0.03 5.59 -22.24
C ALA A 394 0.06 6.66 -23.34
N LEU A 395 1.15 7.42 -23.46
CA LEU A 395 1.35 8.42 -24.53
C LEU A 395 1.42 7.82 -25.93
N ASP A 396 1.63 6.51 -26.08
CA ASP A 396 1.69 5.83 -27.38
C ASP A 396 0.29 5.56 -27.99
N PHE A 397 -0.79 5.95 -27.30
CA PHE A 397 -2.18 5.77 -27.72
C PHE A 397 -2.92 7.09 -27.88
N ASP A 398 -3.99 7.09 -28.68
CA ASP A 398 -4.89 8.24 -28.80
C ASP A 398 -5.71 8.45 -27.53
N PHE A 399 -6.17 7.35 -26.94
CA PHE A 399 -6.75 7.30 -25.61
C PHE A 399 -5.93 6.33 -24.76
N GLY A 400 -4.97 6.86 -24.00
CA GLY A 400 -4.07 6.11 -23.14
C GLY A 400 -4.59 6.04 -21.71
N ILE A 401 -5.26 4.96 -21.34
CA ILE A 401 -5.76 4.74 -19.98
C ILE A 401 -4.66 4.06 -19.16
N TYR A 402 -4.36 4.57 -17.97
CA TYR A 402 -3.48 3.84 -17.06
C TYR A 402 -3.96 3.96 -15.62
N PHE A 403 -4.04 2.83 -14.92
CA PHE A 403 -4.30 2.76 -13.49
C PHE A 403 -3.44 1.65 -12.88
N GLU A 404 -2.89 1.92 -11.70
CA GLU A 404 -2.40 0.87 -10.82
C GLU A 404 -3.55 0.33 -9.96
N ALA A 405 -3.51 -0.95 -9.57
CA ALA A 405 -4.51 -1.57 -8.70
C ALA A 405 -4.69 -0.88 -7.33
N ASN A 406 -3.78 0.03 -6.95
CA ASN A 406 -3.88 0.85 -5.74
C ASN A 406 -4.77 2.10 -5.91
N GLY A 407 -5.31 2.33 -7.11
CA GLY A 407 -6.21 3.44 -7.42
C GLY A 407 -5.53 4.67 -8.01
N HIS A 408 -4.20 4.70 -8.19
CA HIS A 408 -3.51 5.80 -8.86
C HIS A 408 -3.60 5.63 -10.38
N GLY A 409 -4.18 6.58 -11.09
CA GLY A 409 -4.25 6.54 -12.54
C GLY A 409 -5.01 7.70 -13.15
N THR A 410 -4.96 7.83 -14.47
CA THR A 410 -5.76 8.79 -15.25
C THR A 410 -5.84 8.32 -16.71
N VAL A 411 -6.44 9.14 -17.57
CA VAL A 411 -6.47 8.95 -19.03
C VAL A 411 -5.70 10.08 -19.71
N LEU A 412 -4.89 9.72 -20.70
CA LEU A 412 -4.18 10.64 -21.58
C LEU A 412 -4.81 10.67 -22.96
N PHE A 413 -4.70 11.81 -23.64
CA PHE A 413 -5.24 12.00 -24.97
C PHE A 413 -4.15 12.49 -25.92
N SER A 414 -4.11 11.97 -27.14
CA SER A 414 -3.26 12.53 -28.19
C SER A 414 -3.73 13.92 -28.62
N ASP A 415 -2.83 14.74 -29.17
CA ASP A 415 -3.18 16.06 -29.71
C ASP A 415 -4.27 15.97 -30.78
N ALA A 416 -4.31 14.87 -31.55
CA ALA A 416 -5.33 14.61 -32.56
C ALA A 416 -6.73 14.44 -31.96
N VAL A 417 -6.85 13.74 -30.83
CA VAL A 417 -8.12 13.59 -30.10
C VAL A 417 -8.59 14.94 -29.55
N ILE A 418 -7.69 15.70 -28.93
CA ILE A 418 -8.03 17.01 -28.37
C ILE A 418 -8.50 17.98 -29.46
N GLU A 419 -7.81 18.01 -30.60
CA GLU A 419 -8.20 18.86 -31.72
C GLU A 419 -9.53 18.42 -32.34
N TYR A 420 -9.72 17.10 -32.53
CA TYR A 420 -10.98 16.55 -33.02
C TYR A 420 -12.15 16.92 -32.11
N ALA A 421 -12.00 16.73 -30.79
CA ALA A 421 -13.03 17.05 -29.82
C ALA A 421 -13.42 18.54 -29.86
N ARG A 422 -12.43 19.44 -29.94
CA ARG A 422 -12.67 20.89 -30.03
C ARG A 422 -13.41 21.28 -31.31
N GLN A 423 -13.08 20.65 -32.44
CA GLN A 423 -13.62 21.05 -33.74
C GLN A 423 -14.96 20.40 -34.08
N ASN A 424 -15.22 19.18 -33.58
CA ASN A 424 -16.31 18.34 -34.08
C ASN A 424 -17.34 17.93 -33.03
N LEU A 425 -17.03 18.04 -31.74
CA LEU A 425 -17.95 17.61 -30.69
C LEU A 425 -18.58 18.81 -29.99
N ASP A 426 -19.89 18.72 -29.76
CA ASP A 426 -20.56 19.66 -28.85
C ASP A 426 -20.00 19.47 -27.42
N PRO A 427 -19.83 20.53 -26.61
CA PRO A 427 -19.35 20.41 -25.23
C PRO A 427 -20.17 19.46 -24.35
N SER A 428 -21.45 19.24 -24.66
CA SER A 428 -22.33 18.30 -23.96
C SER A 428 -22.22 16.85 -24.47
N HIS A 429 -21.51 16.62 -25.58
CA HIS A 429 -21.28 15.28 -26.12
C HIS A 429 -20.54 14.43 -25.08
N PRO A 430 -20.95 13.17 -24.80
CA PRO A 430 -20.36 12.40 -23.69
C PRO A 430 -18.84 12.21 -23.80
N LEU A 431 -18.30 12.07 -25.01
CA LEU A 431 -16.85 12.01 -25.24
C LEU A 431 -16.14 13.34 -24.90
N ALA A 432 -16.76 14.49 -25.22
CA ALA A 432 -16.20 15.80 -24.90
C ALA A 432 -16.22 16.06 -23.38
N VAL A 433 -17.31 15.65 -22.72
CA VAL A 433 -17.43 15.69 -21.25
C VAL A 433 -16.36 14.81 -20.59
N PHE A 434 -16.18 13.58 -21.07
CA PHE A 434 -15.16 12.67 -20.55
C PHE A 434 -13.75 13.30 -20.67
N ILE A 435 -13.42 13.87 -21.83
CA ILE A 435 -12.14 14.58 -22.05
C ILE A 435 -12.02 15.78 -21.11
N GLY A 436 -13.08 16.59 -20.97
CA GLY A 436 -13.10 17.79 -20.13
C GLY A 436 -13.05 17.51 -18.63
N LEU A 437 -13.54 16.35 -18.18
CA LEU A 437 -13.48 15.92 -16.80
C LEU A 437 -12.14 15.29 -16.42
N THR A 438 -11.32 14.89 -17.38
CA THR A 438 -10.08 14.17 -17.10
C THR A 438 -8.95 15.12 -16.76
N ASN A 439 -8.36 14.98 -15.57
CA ASN A 439 -7.09 15.60 -15.26
C ASN A 439 -5.93 14.79 -15.86
N THR A 440 -5.37 15.27 -16.98
CA THR A 440 -4.28 14.59 -17.71
C THR A 440 -2.89 14.76 -17.11
N THR A 441 -2.74 15.53 -16.01
CA THR A 441 -1.41 15.84 -15.43
C THR A 441 -0.85 14.73 -14.55
N VAL A 442 -1.70 14.14 -13.73
CA VAL A 442 -1.39 13.09 -12.75
C VAL A 442 -2.70 12.41 -12.36
N GLY A 443 -2.64 11.25 -11.71
CA GLY A 443 -3.86 10.64 -11.16
C GLY A 443 -4.53 11.55 -10.14
N ASP A 444 -5.85 11.67 -10.25
CA ASP A 444 -6.63 12.68 -9.55
C ASP A 444 -7.93 12.07 -9.02
N ALA A 445 -7.92 11.71 -7.74
CA ALA A 445 -9.03 11.00 -7.14
C ALA A 445 -10.34 11.82 -7.17
N ILE A 446 -10.25 13.16 -7.18
CA ILE A 446 -11.42 14.03 -7.17
C ILE A 446 -12.06 14.05 -8.55
N THR A 447 -11.27 14.26 -9.61
CA THR A 447 -11.82 14.21 -10.98
C THR A 447 -12.21 12.79 -11.39
N ASP A 448 -11.49 11.78 -10.92
CA ASP A 448 -11.81 10.38 -11.19
C ASP A 448 -13.15 9.98 -10.56
N ILE A 449 -13.53 10.53 -9.38
CA ILE A 449 -14.90 10.35 -8.84
C ILE A 449 -15.93 10.90 -9.81
N LEU A 450 -15.72 12.11 -10.35
CA LEU A 450 -16.65 12.72 -11.30
C LEU A 450 -16.73 11.91 -12.60
N LEU A 451 -15.59 11.43 -13.11
CA LEU A 451 -15.54 10.56 -14.29
C LEU A 451 -16.27 9.23 -14.06
N VAL A 452 -16.01 8.54 -12.95
CA VAL A 452 -16.66 7.27 -12.61
C VAL A 452 -18.17 7.47 -12.51
N GLU A 453 -18.65 8.46 -11.77
CA GLU A 453 -20.10 8.69 -11.62
C GLU A 453 -20.76 9.14 -12.93
N PHE A 454 -20.07 9.93 -13.76
CA PHE A 454 -20.56 10.27 -15.10
C PHE A 454 -20.69 9.02 -15.98
N VAL A 455 -19.65 8.17 -16.05
CA VAL A 455 -19.65 6.97 -16.88
C VAL A 455 -20.66 5.93 -16.39
N LEU A 456 -20.79 5.73 -15.08
CA LEU A 456 -21.82 4.87 -14.51
C LEU A 456 -23.22 5.39 -14.85
N SER A 457 -23.43 6.70 -14.81
CA SER A 457 -24.71 7.31 -15.17
C SER A 457 -25.01 7.18 -16.65
N TRP A 458 -24.01 7.35 -17.51
CA TRP A 458 -24.13 7.16 -18.96
C TRP A 458 -24.51 5.71 -19.31
N HIS A 459 -23.89 4.74 -18.67
CA HIS A 459 -24.24 3.33 -18.83
C HIS A 459 -25.56 2.93 -18.12
N GLY A 460 -26.05 3.73 -17.17
CA GLY A 460 -27.16 3.36 -16.29
C GLY A 460 -26.81 2.22 -15.32
N TRP A 461 -25.55 2.14 -14.87
CA TRP A 461 -25.04 1.03 -14.05
C TRP A 461 -25.02 1.33 -12.54
N SER A 462 -25.31 0.29 -11.77
CA SER A 462 -25.01 0.19 -10.34
C SER A 462 -23.56 -0.25 -10.09
N LEU A 463 -23.04 -0.06 -8.88
CA LEU A 463 -21.72 -0.58 -8.50
C LEU A 463 -21.63 -2.11 -8.65
N LYS A 464 -22.73 -2.83 -8.41
CA LYS A 464 -22.78 -4.28 -8.63
C LYS A 464 -22.63 -4.61 -10.12
N GLN A 465 -23.33 -3.92 -11.01
CA GLN A 465 -23.19 -4.15 -12.45
C GLN A 465 -21.78 -3.82 -12.95
N TRP A 466 -21.17 -2.76 -12.42
CA TRP A 466 -19.75 -2.46 -12.67
C TRP A 466 -18.83 -3.58 -12.16
N HIS A 467 -19.06 -4.10 -10.95
CA HIS A 467 -18.33 -5.24 -10.42
C HIS A 467 -18.51 -6.51 -11.27
N ASP A 468 -19.71 -6.75 -11.81
CA ASP A 468 -20.03 -7.95 -12.58
C ASP A 468 -19.43 -7.94 -14.00
N MET A 469 -18.73 -6.87 -14.44
CA MET A 469 -18.04 -6.81 -15.75
C MET A 469 -17.10 -7.99 -15.98
N TYR A 470 -16.43 -8.45 -14.92
CA TYR A 470 -15.62 -9.66 -14.90
C TYR A 470 -15.48 -10.19 -13.48
N THR A 471 -15.14 -11.47 -13.33
CA THR A 471 -14.84 -12.07 -12.02
C THR A 471 -13.33 -12.17 -11.84
N GLU A 472 -12.81 -11.60 -10.76
CA GLU A 472 -11.38 -11.66 -10.43
C GLU A 472 -10.93 -13.09 -10.10
N LEU A 473 -9.69 -13.40 -10.49
CA LEU A 473 -8.99 -14.53 -9.91
C LEU A 473 -8.71 -14.24 -8.44
N ALA A 474 -8.78 -15.27 -7.60
CA ALA A 474 -8.38 -15.13 -6.21
C ALA A 474 -6.89 -14.80 -6.16
N SER A 475 -6.52 -13.77 -5.40
CA SER A 475 -5.15 -13.26 -5.37
C SER A 475 -4.66 -13.01 -3.96
N ARG A 476 -3.33 -12.98 -3.81
CA ARG A 476 -2.67 -12.69 -2.54
C ARG A 476 -1.38 -11.94 -2.77
N GLN A 477 -1.16 -10.91 -1.94
CA GLN A 477 0.06 -10.13 -1.92
C GLN A 477 0.62 -10.04 -0.50
N ILE A 478 1.94 -10.21 -0.35
CA ILE A 478 2.62 -9.93 0.92
C ILE A 478 3.94 -9.19 0.73
N LYS A 479 4.45 -8.70 1.86
CA LYS A 479 5.81 -8.20 2.03
C LYS A 479 6.66 -9.27 2.71
N VAL A 480 7.77 -9.68 2.10
CA VAL A 480 8.77 -10.59 2.69
C VAL A 480 10.01 -9.78 3.01
N SER A 481 10.47 -9.77 4.26
CA SER A 481 11.73 -9.12 4.63
C SER A 481 12.91 -9.82 3.95
N VAL A 482 13.78 -9.05 3.31
CA VAL A 482 15.00 -9.57 2.67
C VAL A 482 16.18 -8.72 3.09
N SER A 483 17.32 -9.36 3.35
CA SER A 483 18.53 -8.69 3.84
C SER A 483 19.14 -7.76 2.79
N GLN A 484 19.08 -8.13 1.50
CA GLN A 484 19.57 -7.34 0.38
C GLN A 484 18.57 -7.40 -0.80
N PRO A 485 17.58 -6.48 -0.86
CA PRO A 485 16.62 -6.44 -1.97
C PRO A 485 17.28 -6.31 -3.35
N SER A 486 18.41 -5.61 -3.43
CA SER A 486 19.19 -5.43 -4.68
C SER A 486 19.74 -6.72 -5.28
N SER A 487 19.78 -7.81 -4.51
CA SER A 487 20.14 -9.14 -5.02
C SER A 487 19.09 -9.72 -5.96
N ILE A 488 17.84 -9.24 -5.88
CA ILE A 488 16.74 -9.65 -6.75
C ILE A 488 16.66 -8.67 -7.91
N GLN A 489 17.08 -9.10 -9.09
CA GLN A 489 16.94 -8.33 -10.33
C GLN A 489 15.81 -8.91 -11.16
N THR A 490 15.02 -8.04 -11.78
CA THR A 490 13.83 -8.41 -12.53
C THR A 490 13.90 -7.97 -13.99
N THR A 491 13.17 -8.64 -14.85
CA THR A 491 12.96 -8.34 -16.27
C THR A 491 11.48 -8.50 -16.63
N ASP A 492 11.12 -8.22 -17.88
CA ASP A 492 9.77 -8.42 -18.42
C ASP A 492 8.69 -7.71 -17.58
N ALA A 493 8.78 -6.37 -17.50
CA ALA A 493 7.87 -5.54 -16.70
C ALA A 493 7.79 -5.98 -15.22
N GLU A 494 8.93 -6.39 -14.65
CA GLU A 494 9.06 -6.94 -13.28
C GLU A 494 8.29 -8.25 -13.03
N ARG A 495 7.80 -8.93 -14.08
CA ARG A 495 7.09 -10.20 -13.98
C ARG A 495 8.02 -11.39 -13.78
N ARG A 496 9.29 -11.26 -14.16
CA ARG A 496 10.29 -12.34 -14.08
C ARG A 496 11.51 -11.88 -13.31
N VAL A 497 12.06 -12.76 -12.48
CA VAL A 497 13.37 -12.60 -11.84
C VAL A 497 14.45 -13.07 -12.82
N CYS A 498 15.41 -12.21 -13.14
CA CYS A 498 16.60 -12.58 -13.91
C CYS A 498 17.79 -12.97 -13.03
N SER A 499 17.83 -12.49 -11.79
CA SER A 499 18.83 -12.90 -10.79
C SER A 499 18.22 -12.88 -9.37
N PRO A 500 18.41 -13.92 -8.55
CA PRO A 500 19.02 -15.22 -8.90
C PRO A 500 18.09 -16.05 -9.81
N LEU A 501 18.64 -16.69 -10.85
CA LEU A 501 17.86 -17.46 -11.85
C LEU A 501 17.03 -18.59 -11.22
N ALA A 502 17.61 -19.29 -10.23
CA ALA A 502 16.95 -20.39 -9.52
C ALA A 502 15.63 -19.99 -8.85
N LEU A 503 15.49 -18.71 -8.47
CA LEU A 503 14.24 -18.20 -7.91
C LEU A 503 13.13 -18.19 -8.97
N GLN A 504 13.42 -17.78 -10.20
CA GLN A 504 12.41 -17.79 -11.28
C GLN A 504 12.05 -19.20 -11.71
N GLU A 505 13.03 -20.10 -11.81
CA GLU A 505 12.78 -21.51 -12.14
C GLU A 505 11.84 -22.15 -11.11
N SER A 506 12.08 -21.88 -9.83
CA SER A 506 11.22 -22.35 -8.74
C SER A 506 9.80 -21.78 -8.82
N ILE A 507 9.64 -20.49 -9.17
CA ILE A 507 8.33 -19.88 -9.36
C ILE A 507 7.59 -20.54 -10.51
N ASP A 508 8.25 -20.72 -11.66
CA ASP A 508 7.65 -21.34 -12.85
C ASP A 508 7.23 -22.79 -12.56
N ASP A 509 8.03 -23.56 -11.79
CA ASP A 509 7.70 -24.93 -11.39
C ASP A 509 6.49 -25.02 -10.47
N ILE A 510 6.37 -24.11 -9.50
CA ILE A 510 5.21 -24.03 -8.61
C ILE A 510 3.94 -23.73 -9.42
N VAL A 511 3.99 -22.70 -10.28
CA VAL A 511 2.84 -22.31 -11.11
C VAL A 511 2.42 -23.47 -12.03
N ARG A 512 3.37 -24.09 -12.75
CA ARG A 512 3.09 -25.27 -13.60
C ARG A 512 2.50 -26.46 -12.82
N SER A 513 2.88 -26.63 -11.55
CA SER A 513 2.35 -27.70 -10.71
C SER A 513 0.91 -27.43 -10.28
N VAL A 514 0.59 -26.17 -9.96
CA VAL A 514 -0.78 -25.75 -9.65
C VAL A 514 -1.67 -25.81 -10.88
N GLU A 515 -1.23 -25.35 -12.04
CA GLU A 515 -2.00 -25.45 -13.29
C GLU A 515 -2.32 -26.91 -13.66
N ARG A 516 -1.36 -27.83 -13.47
CA ARG A 516 -1.60 -29.27 -13.67
C ARG A 516 -2.63 -29.83 -12.68
N ALA A 517 -2.59 -29.38 -11.43
CA ALA A 517 -3.52 -29.84 -10.40
C ALA A 517 -4.94 -29.29 -10.62
N THR A 518 -5.07 -28.03 -11.03
CA THR A 518 -6.35 -27.37 -11.29
C THR A 518 -6.94 -27.71 -12.66
N LYS A 519 -6.12 -28.24 -13.59
CA LYS A 519 -6.49 -28.45 -15.00
C LYS A 519 -6.97 -27.16 -15.69
N ALA A 520 -6.49 -26.01 -15.22
CA ALA A 520 -6.86 -24.69 -15.72
C ALA A 520 -5.59 -23.93 -16.18
N PRO A 521 -5.03 -24.27 -17.36
CA PRO A 521 -3.83 -23.61 -17.86
C PRO A 521 -4.09 -22.12 -18.11
N GLY A 522 -3.11 -21.28 -17.76
CA GLY A 522 -3.19 -19.82 -17.93
C GLY A 522 -4.05 -19.11 -16.89
N LYS A 523 -4.58 -19.83 -15.88
CA LYS A 523 -5.39 -19.26 -14.79
C LYS A 523 -4.63 -19.15 -13.47
N SER A 524 -3.30 -19.31 -13.49
CA SER A 524 -2.45 -19.14 -12.31
C SER A 524 -1.20 -18.34 -12.66
N ARG A 525 -0.81 -17.40 -11.81
CA ARG A 525 0.38 -16.55 -12.03
C ARG A 525 1.00 -16.14 -10.72
N ALA A 526 2.32 -15.98 -10.69
CA ALA A 526 3.04 -15.41 -9.55
C ALA A 526 4.33 -14.72 -10.00
N PHE A 527 4.74 -13.66 -9.29
CA PHE A 527 6.00 -12.94 -9.53
C PHE A 527 6.60 -12.34 -8.26
N VAL A 528 7.90 -12.10 -8.23
CA VAL A 528 8.62 -11.44 -7.12
C VAL A 528 9.29 -10.21 -7.65
N ARG A 529 9.20 -9.12 -6.88
CA ARG A 529 10.06 -7.96 -7.11
C ARG A 529 10.58 -7.38 -5.80
N PRO A 530 11.80 -6.81 -5.78
CA PRO A 530 12.26 -6.04 -4.63
C PRO A 530 11.42 -4.77 -4.46
N SER A 531 11.26 -4.29 -3.22
CA SER A 531 10.76 -2.93 -2.99
C SER A 531 11.87 -1.92 -3.26
N GLY A 532 11.51 -0.78 -3.88
CA GLY A 532 12.46 0.32 -4.11
C GLY A 532 12.68 1.21 -2.88
N THR A 533 11.84 1.08 -1.86
CA THR A 533 11.79 1.98 -0.69
C THR A 533 11.96 1.28 0.65
N GLU A 534 11.92 -0.06 0.66
CA GLU A 534 11.87 -0.88 1.88
C GLU A 534 12.81 -2.09 1.71
N ASN A 535 13.39 -2.59 2.79
CA ASN A 535 14.19 -3.84 2.79
C ASN A 535 13.30 -5.10 2.74
N ILE A 536 12.47 -5.17 1.70
CA ILE A 536 11.49 -6.24 1.48
C ILE A 536 11.45 -6.62 0.00
N ALA A 537 10.99 -7.84 -0.28
CA ALA A 537 10.50 -8.27 -1.57
C ALA A 537 8.97 -8.39 -1.51
N ARG A 538 8.29 -7.98 -2.58
CA ARG A 538 6.85 -8.14 -2.74
C ARG A 538 6.59 -9.42 -3.51
N VAL A 539 5.70 -10.24 -2.95
CA VAL A 539 5.30 -11.52 -3.55
C VAL A 539 3.83 -11.42 -3.89
N TYR A 540 3.52 -11.65 -5.16
CA TYR A 540 2.16 -11.74 -5.67
C TYR A 540 1.91 -13.15 -6.21
N ALA A 541 0.69 -13.65 -5.99
CA ALA A 541 0.17 -14.88 -6.56
C ALA A 541 -1.34 -14.75 -6.82
N GLU A 542 -1.83 -15.34 -7.90
CA GLU A 542 -3.25 -15.45 -8.22
C GLU A 542 -3.56 -16.84 -8.82
N SER A 543 -4.78 -17.32 -8.60
CA SER A 543 -5.28 -18.59 -9.14
C SER A 543 -6.82 -18.63 -9.21
N ILE A 544 -7.37 -19.76 -9.65
CA ILE A 544 -8.82 -19.97 -9.81
C ILE A 544 -9.61 -19.85 -8.50
N ASP A 545 -8.98 -20.11 -7.35
CA ASP A 545 -9.57 -19.95 -6.03
C ASP A 545 -8.51 -19.59 -4.98
N GLN A 546 -8.97 -19.16 -3.80
CA GLN A 546 -8.10 -18.69 -2.74
C GLN A 546 -7.17 -19.77 -2.20
N THR A 547 -7.59 -21.04 -2.22
CA THR A 547 -6.78 -22.17 -1.75
C THR A 547 -5.54 -22.32 -2.61
N TRP A 548 -5.70 -22.29 -3.93
CA TRP A 548 -4.58 -22.40 -4.87
C TRP A 548 -3.69 -21.17 -4.89
N ALA A 549 -4.27 -19.96 -4.80
CA ALA A 549 -3.51 -18.73 -4.66
C ALA A 549 -2.61 -18.78 -3.39
N ASP A 550 -3.18 -19.27 -2.28
CA ASP A 550 -2.47 -19.49 -1.02
C ASP A 550 -1.40 -20.59 -1.13
N CYS A 551 -1.65 -21.68 -1.88
CA CYS A 551 -0.65 -22.73 -2.11
C CYS A 551 0.56 -22.23 -2.90
N ILE A 552 0.34 -21.49 -4.00
CA ILE A 552 1.43 -20.86 -4.78
C ILE A 552 2.23 -19.94 -3.87
N TYR A 553 1.52 -19.18 -3.05
CA TYR A 553 2.08 -18.27 -2.07
C TYR A 553 2.98 -18.95 -1.03
N VAL A 554 2.49 -19.98 -0.30
CA VAL A 554 3.25 -20.65 0.77
C VAL A 554 4.52 -21.30 0.21
N SER A 555 4.41 -21.95 -0.94
CA SER A 555 5.53 -22.61 -1.60
C SER A 555 6.65 -21.62 -1.91
N LYS A 556 6.31 -20.38 -2.23
CA LYS A 556 7.25 -19.35 -2.67
C LYS A 556 7.88 -18.55 -1.52
N ALA A 557 7.13 -18.25 -0.47
CA ALA A 557 7.69 -17.63 0.74
C ALA A 557 8.80 -18.50 1.35
N SER A 558 8.71 -19.82 1.17
CA SER A 558 9.77 -20.75 1.59
C SER A 558 11.07 -20.64 0.77
N VAL A 559 10.98 -20.32 -0.53
CA VAL A 559 12.16 -20.18 -1.41
C VAL A 559 12.95 -18.91 -1.10
N LEU A 560 12.27 -17.84 -0.67
CA LEU A 560 12.91 -16.58 -0.29
C LEU A 560 13.53 -16.60 1.11
N ASN A 561 13.04 -17.48 2.00
CA ASN A 561 13.59 -17.69 3.34
C ASN A 561 14.44 -18.97 3.36
N THR A 562 15.70 -18.89 2.96
CA THR A 562 16.67 -19.98 3.20
C THR A 562 17.12 -19.99 4.67
N ASP A 563 16.17 -20.25 5.57
CA ASP A 563 16.40 -20.91 6.86
C ASP A 563 15.60 -22.22 6.83
N VAL A 564 16.27 -23.32 7.18
CA VAL A 564 16.06 -24.71 6.72
C VAL A 564 14.73 -25.40 7.12
N THR A 565 13.70 -24.70 7.57
CA THR A 565 12.50 -25.34 8.18
C THR A 565 11.27 -25.55 7.29
N LEU A 566 11.25 -25.12 6.02
CA LEU A 566 10.06 -25.30 5.14
C LEU A 566 10.18 -26.39 4.06
N SER A 567 11.38 -26.92 3.82
CA SER A 567 11.61 -28.01 2.86
C SER A 567 10.77 -29.27 3.14
N MET A 568 10.45 -29.54 4.41
CA MET A 568 9.66 -30.72 4.81
C MET A 568 8.15 -30.59 4.50
N MET A 569 7.60 -29.36 4.53
CA MET A 569 6.19 -29.13 4.16
C MET A 569 5.98 -29.22 2.64
N MET A 570 6.99 -28.82 1.85
CA MET A 570 6.94 -28.89 0.39
C MET A 570 6.92 -30.33 -0.13
N ASN A 571 7.66 -31.23 0.51
CA ASN A 571 7.63 -32.66 0.18
C ASN A 571 6.28 -33.32 0.53
N MET A 572 5.62 -32.91 1.62
CA MET A 572 4.28 -33.43 1.98
C MET A 572 3.17 -32.91 1.06
N MET A 573 3.20 -31.64 0.65
CA MET A 573 2.19 -31.07 -0.27
C MET A 573 2.32 -31.59 -1.69
N VAL A 574 3.54 -31.73 -2.21
CA VAL A 574 3.79 -32.27 -3.56
C VAL A 574 3.41 -33.75 -3.65
N GLU A 575 3.51 -34.53 -2.57
CA GLU A 575 2.98 -35.91 -2.53
C GLU A 575 1.45 -35.95 -2.47
N THR A 576 0.81 -35.01 -1.77
CA THR A 576 -0.65 -34.94 -1.67
C THR A 576 -1.31 -34.58 -3.02
N LEU A 577 -0.62 -33.79 -3.84
CA LEU A 577 -1.07 -33.39 -5.19
C LEU A 577 -0.87 -34.48 -6.27
N LYS A 578 -0.16 -35.57 -5.98
CA LYS A 578 0.08 -36.68 -6.92
C LYS A 578 -0.99 -37.78 -6.87
N SER A 579 -1.95 -37.71 -5.95
CA SER A 579 -3.01 -38.71 -5.77
C SER A 579 -4.36 -38.19 -6.33
N PRO A 580 -4.93 -38.82 -7.39
CA PRO A 580 -6.23 -38.43 -7.94
C PRO A 580 -7.43 -38.69 -7.00
N ALA A 581 -7.24 -39.38 -5.87
CA ALA A 581 -8.31 -39.86 -5.00
C ALA A 581 -8.58 -38.98 -3.76
N SER A 582 -7.72 -38.01 -3.45
CA SER A 582 -7.78 -37.21 -2.21
C SER A 582 -8.52 -35.87 -2.32
N VAL A 583 -8.98 -35.48 -3.51
CA VAL A 583 -9.59 -34.16 -3.79
C VAL A 583 -11.02 -34.01 -3.23
N LYS A 584 -11.64 -35.07 -2.68
CA LYS A 584 -13.01 -35.00 -2.13
C LYS A 584 -13.12 -34.58 -0.65
N ASN A 585 -12.01 -34.46 0.09
CA ASN A 585 -12.04 -34.14 1.53
C ASN A 585 -11.15 -32.93 1.91
N CYS A 586 -11.12 -31.88 1.10
CA CYS A 586 -10.41 -30.63 1.42
C CYS A 586 -11.28 -29.63 2.20
N SER A 587 -12.00 -30.08 3.24
CA SER A 587 -12.70 -29.19 4.19
C SER A 587 -11.96 -29.01 5.52
N CYS A 588 -10.75 -29.59 5.68
CA CYS A 588 -10.01 -29.57 6.96
C CYS A 588 -8.74 -28.71 6.94
N PHE A 589 -8.48 -27.91 5.91
CA PHE A 589 -7.26 -27.09 5.82
C PHE A 589 -7.37 -25.68 6.41
N SER A 590 -8.56 -25.16 6.73
CA SER A 590 -8.71 -23.86 7.42
C SER A 590 -8.26 -23.91 8.89
N ASP A 591 -8.34 -25.08 9.53
CA ASP A 591 -8.17 -25.20 10.98
C ASP A 591 -6.77 -25.67 11.41
N ALA A 592 -5.92 -26.03 10.44
CA ALA A 592 -4.59 -26.60 10.71
C ALA A 592 -3.45 -25.56 10.79
N ILE A 593 -3.71 -24.26 10.53
CA ILE A 593 -2.66 -23.22 10.57
C ILE A 593 -2.41 -22.70 12.01
N THR A 594 -3.20 -23.11 13.00
CA THR A 594 -3.01 -22.70 14.42
C THR A 594 -2.56 -23.81 15.37
N SER A 595 -2.23 -25.03 14.93
CA SER A 595 -1.64 -26.01 15.86
C SER A 595 -0.72 -27.08 15.25
N HIS A 596 0.52 -27.08 15.75
CA HIS A 596 1.39 -28.23 16.05
C HIS A 596 2.31 -28.86 14.98
N VAL A 597 3.61 -28.65 15.25
CA VAL A 597 4.78 -29.55 15.23
C VAL A 597 4.54 -31.02 14.83
N PRO A 598 5.24 -31.56 13.80
CA PRO A 598 5.20 -32.98 13.48
C PRO A 598 6.22 -33.79 14.29
N SER A 599 5.82 -34.99 14.71
CA SER A 599 6.70 -36.02 15.26
C SER A 599 7.11 -37.00 14.15
N TYR A 600 8.41 -37.26 14.05
CA TYR A 600 9.00 -38.29 13.20
C TYR A 600 9.09 -39.61 13.98
N SER A 601 8.70 -40.73 13.36
CA SER A 601 9.23 -42.05 13.75
C SER A 601 9.70 -42.83 12.52
N ARG A 602 10.95 -43.30 12.60
CA ARG A 602 11.61 -44.18 11.63
C ARG A 602 11.31 -45.65 11.97
N ARG A 603 11.32 -46.47 10.91
CA ARG A 603 11.18 -47.94 10.85
C ARG A 603 12.03 -48.71 11.89
N PHE A 604 11.49 -49.83 12.36
CA PHE A 604 12.26 -51.05 12.70
C PHE A 604 11.49 -52.31 12.25
N ASN A 605 12.23 -53.28 11.73
CA ASN A 605 11.80 -54.60 11.26
C ASN A 605 11.34 -55.51 12.42
N GLY A 606 10.35 -56.38 12.17
CA GLY A 606 10.03 -57.54 13.02
C GLY A 606 8.62 -58.10 12.76
N GLN A 607 8.49 -59.42 12.57
CA GLN A 607 7.32 -60.19 12.09
C GLN A 607 6.10 -60.28 13.08
N PRO A 608 4.92 -60.84 12.66
CA PRO A 608 3.57 -60.46 13.10
C PRO A 608 3.02 -61.29 14.29
N PRO A 609 1.83 -60.95 14.85
CA PRO A 609 0.66 -61.81 14.55
C PRO A 609 -0.75 -61.16 14.62
N ASN A 610 -1.64 -61.82 13.87
CA ASN A 610 -3.05 -62.18 14.12
C ASN A 610 -4.19 -61.14 14.21
N PHE A 611 -5.12 -61.34 13.28
CA PHE A 611 -6.53 -60.93 13.27
C PHE A 611 -7.27 -61.29 14.57
N ALA A 612 -8.13 -60.37 15.03
CA ALA A 612 -9.42 -60.71 15.61
C ALA A 612 -10.43 -59.58 15.35
N MET A 613 -11.45 -59.89 14.55
CA MET A 613 -12.70 -59.12 14.44
C MET A 613 -13.51 -59.27 15.73
N LEU A 614 -14.15 -58.19 16.18
CA LEU A 614 -15.36 -58.27 17.00
C LEU A 614 -16.24 -57.03 16.73
N THR A 615 -17.41 -57.31 16.14
CA THR A 615 -18.53 -56.42 15.82
C THR A 615 -19.67 -56.66 16.80
N VAL A 616 -20.24 -55.63 17.44
CA VAL A 616 -21.68 -55.55 17.82
C VAL A 616 -22.07 -54.09 18.23
N PRO A 617 -23.37 -53.67 18.34
CA PRO A 617 -24.00 -52.76 17.38
C PRO A 617 -24.65 -51.50 18.00
N LEU A 618 -25.18 -50.65 17.10
CA LEU A 618 -25.97 -49.43 17.32
C LEU A 618 -27.24 -49.62 18.18
N LEU A 619 -27.57 -48.64 19.03
CA LEU A 619 -28.95 -48.20 19.33
C LEU A 619 -28.96 -46.76 19.87
N ALA A 620 -29.99 -46.00 19.44
CA ALA A 620 -30.12 -44.55 19.51
C ALA A 620 -31.10 -44.07 20.62
N ARG A 621 -30.90 -42.85 21.16
CA ARG A 621 -31.86 -41.72 21.17
C ARG A 621 -31.53 -40.61 22.20
N GLN A 622 -31.44 -39.39 21.66
CA GLN A 622 -31.80 -38.06 22.21
C GLN A 622 -30.88 -37.37 23.26
N PRO A 623 -30.75 -36.02 23.18
CA PRO A 623 -29.55 -35.29 23.57
C PRO A 623 -29.72 -34.50 24.88
N TYR A 624 -28.61 -33.93 25.35
CA TYR A 624 -28.41 -33.22 26.62
C TYR A 624 -28.03 -34.11 27.81
N THR A 625 -26.74 -34.46 27.84
CA THR A 625 -26.03 -34.68 29.09
C THR A 625 -24.59 -34.20 28.92
N TYR A 626 -24.23 -33.18 29.69
CA TYR A 626 -22.85 -32.73 29.85
C TYR A 626 -22.05 -33.91 30.40
N PHE A 627 -21.22 -34.53 29.57
CA PHE A 627 -20.19 -35.47 30.03
C PHE A 627 -18.81 -34.86 29.87
N LEU A 628 -18.28 -34.57 31.05
CA LEU A 628 -16.88 -34.40 31.41
C LEU A 628 -16.02 -35.44 30.66
N LEU A 629 -15.34 -35.02 29.60
CA LEU A 629 -14.21 -35.76 29.04
C LEU A 629 -13.01 -35.45 29.94
N ILE A 630 -12.71 -36.38 30.85
CA ILE A 630 -11.44 -36.45 31.58
C ILE A 630 -10.38 -36.83 30.53
N PRO A 631 -9.44 -35.93 30.18
CA PRO A 631 -8.28 -36.31 29.40
C PRO A 631 -7.37 -37.11 30.34
N HIS A 632 -7.15 -38.38 30.02
CA HIS A 632 -6.16 -39.20 30.70
C HIS A 632 -4.79 -38.51 30.58
N CYS A 633 -4.25 -38.15 31.75
CA CYS A 633 -2.86 -37.77 32.02
C CYS A 633 -2.32 -36.55 31.26
N ALA A 634 -3.05 -35.43 31.36
CA ALA A 634 -2.42 -34.12 31.37
C ALA A 634 -1.36 -34.07 32.50
N GLY A 635 -0.08 -34.02 32.13
CA GLY A 635 0.93 -33.50 33.05
C GLY A 635 0.50 -32.10 33.45
N ARG A 636 0.12 -31.90 34.72
CA ARG A 636 -0.34 -30.62 35.26
C ARG A 636 0.65 -29.52 34.85
N TYR A 637 0.24 -28.66 33.94
CA TYR A 637 0.95 -27.42 33.65
C TYR A 637 0.78 -26.50 34.86
N MET A 638 1.78 -26.46 35.73
CA MET A 638 1.81 -25.50 36.83
C MET A 638 2.38 -24.17 36.33
N PRO A 639 1.71 -23.04 36.57
CA PRO A 639 2.22 -21.74 36.16
C PRO A 639 3.57 -21.44 36.86
N PRO A 640 4.52 -20.79 36.17
CA PRO A 640 5.82 -20.43 36.76
C PRO A 640 5.63 -19.52 37.98
N GLY A 641 6.09 -19.99 39.15
CA GLY A 641 5.94 -19.31 40.45
C GLY A 641 5.62 -20.25 41.62
N THR A 642 5.29 -21.52 41.35
CA THR A 642 5.14 -22.55 42.40
C THR A 642 6.52 -23.02 42.86
N LEU A 643 7.03 -22.36 43.90
CA LEU A 643 8.11 -22.91 44.72
C LEU A 643 7.59 -24.17 45.40
N PHE A 644 8.27 -25.30 45.18
CA PHE A 644 8.11 -26.42 46.10
C PHE A 644 8.97 -26.13 47.33
N ARG A 645 8.50 -25.22 48.19
CA ARG A 645 8.79 -25.32 49.62
C ARG A 645 7.70 -26.22 50.21
N PRO A 646 8.05 -27.33 50.87
CA PRO A 646 7.12 -28.05 51.72
C PRO A 646 6.38 -27.05 52.63
N HIS A 647 5.09 -27.29 52.92
CA HIS A 647 4.26 -26.31 53.64
C HIS A 647 4.89 -25.83 54.96
N HIS A 648 5.63 -26.71 55.64
CA HIS A 648 6.32 -26.43 56.91
C HIS A 648 7.54 -25.50 56.80
N GLU A 649 8.07 -25.23 55.60
CA GLU A 649 9.23 -24.35 55.38
C GLU A 649 8.83 -22.95 54.87
N ARG A 650 7.53 -22.70 54.70
CA ARG A 650 7.00 -21.43 54.17
C ARG A 650 6.83 -20.37 55.24
N PHE A 651 6.83 -20.80 56.49
CA PHE A 651 6.63 -19.95 57.65
C PHE A 651 7.80 -20.12 58.60
N ASP A 652 8.11 -19.07 59.35
CA ASP A 652 9.07 -19.16 60.44
C ASP A 652 8.45 -19.85 61.67
N GLU A 653 9.23 -19.95 62.76
CA GLU A 653 8.79 -20.57 64.02
C GLU A 653 7.59 -19.87 64.68
N ASN A 654 7.24 -18.65 64.24
CA ASN A 654 6.09 -17.88 64.69
C ASN A 654 4.92 -17.94 63.68
N CYS A 655 4.98 -18.83 62.69
CA CYS A 655 4.00 -18.99 61.62
C CYS A 655 3.87 -17.77 60.67
N GLU A 656 4.85 -16.88 60.62
CA GLU A 656 4.84 -15.74 59.70
C GLU A 656 5.46 -16.09 58.34
N PRO A 657 4.94 -15.57 57.20
CA PRO A 657 5.38 -15.96 55.87
C PRO A 657 6.82 -15.51 55.59
N LEU A 658 7.71 -16.43 55.25
CA LEU A 658 9.08 -16.10 54.86
C LEU A 658 9.12 -15.44 53.46
N PRO A 659 10.06 -14.50 53.20
CA PRO A 659 10.18 -13.82 51.92
C PRO A 659 10.44 -14.79 50.75
N ARG A 660 9.94 -14.42 49.57
CA ARG A 660 10.10 -15.24 48.36
C ARG A 660 11.59 -15.34 47.99
N PRO A 661 12.12 -16.54 47.68
CA PRO A 661 13.50 -16.71 47.26
C PRO A 661 13.79 -15.99 45.94
N HIS A 662 15.07 -15.63 45.76
CA HIS A 662 15.56 -14.98 44.54
C HIS A 662 15.27 -15.85 43.30
N PRO A 663 14.99 -15.29 42.12
CA PRO A 663 14.68 -16.07 40.91
C PRO A 663 15.77 -17.09 40.51
N GLU A 664 17.01 -16.85 40.93
CA GLU A 664 18.17 -17.74 40.70
C GLU A 664 18.36 -18.78 41.82
N THR A 665 17.50 -18.82 42.85
CA THR A 665 17.61 -19.81 43.92
C THR A 665 17.15 -21.18 43.41
N PRO A 666 17.99 -22.24 43.52
CA PRO A 666 17.66 -23.57 43.03
C PRO A 666 16.47 -24.19 43.76
N ARG A 667 15.73 -25.05 43.05
CA ARG A 667 14.46 -25.64 43.51
C ARG A 667 14.60 -26.60 44.70
N PHE A 668 15.77 -27.21 44.89
CA PHE A 668 16.05 -28.17 45.96
C PHE A 668 17.38 -27.81 46.63
N LYS A 669 17.40 -27.73 47.98
CA LYS A 669 18.65 -27.48 48.75
C LYS A 669 19.58 -28.70 48.62
N GLY A 670 20.87 -28.46 48.34
CA GLY A 670 21.91 -29.50 48.33
C GLY A 670 22.22 -30.16 46.98
N VAL A 671 21.62 -29.70 45.87
CA VAL A 671 21.82 -30.29 44.53
C VAL A 671 22.86 -29.54 43.69
N LEU A 672 23.34 -28.37 44.14
CA LEU A 672 24.36 -27.60 43.45
C LEU A 672 25.66 -27.59 44.24
N ASP A 673 26.77 -27.88 43.56
CA ASP A 673 28.10 -27.50 44.02
C ASP A 673 28.21 -25.97 43.97
N PRO A 674 28.44 -25.27 45.10
CA PRO A 674 28.52 -23.80 45.13
C PRO A 674 29.61 -23.21 44.22
N GLU A 675 30.59 -24.01 43.76
CA GLU A 675 31.66 -23.54 42.87
C GLU A 675 31.26 -23.52 41.38
N VAL A 676 30.27 -24.30 40.95
CA VAL A 676 29.84 -24.36 39.55
C VAL A 676 28.48 -23.68 39.38
N LYS A 677 28.49 -22.37 39.11
CA LYS A 677 27.29 -21.65 38.66
C LYS A 677 27.19 -21.74 37.13
N PRO A 678 26.20 -22.45 36.58
CA PRO A 678 26.00 -22.51 35.14
C PRO A 678 25.53 -21.13 34.68
N LYS A 679 26.32 -20.43 33.86
CA LYS A 679 25.94 -19.15 33.25
C LYS A 679 25.33 -19.42 31.87
N GLY A 680 24.15 -18.84 31.60
CA GLY A 680 23.48 -18.98 30.31
C GLY A 680 24.34 -18.42 29.17
N LEU A 681 24.06 -18.83 27.94
CA LEU A 681 24.78 -18.33 26.77
C LEU A 681 24.51 -16.82 26.59
N ILE A 682 25.56 -16.02 26.40
CA ILE A 682 25.38 -14.60 26.09
C ILE A 682 24.87 -14.51 24.65
N ALA A 683 23.58 -14.18 24.47
CA ALA A 683 22.95 -14.07 23.16
C ALA A 683 23.47 -12.87 22.36
N ASP A 684 23.56 -11.69 23.00
CA ASP A 684 24.20 -10.49 22.47
C ASP A 684 24.62 -9.59 23.65
N LYS A 685 25.66 -8.77 23.46
CA LYS A 685 26.13 -7.77 24.45
C LYS A 685 25.55 -6.37 24.19
N ARG A 686 24.81 -6.18 23.09
CA ARG A 686 24.14 -4.93 22.72
C ARG A 686 22.71 -4.85 23.30
N PRO A 687 22.15 -3.66 23.53
CA PRO A 687 20.78 -3.50 24.00
C PRO A 687 19.75 -3.96 22.93
N PHE A 688 18.67 -4.61 23.38
CA PHE A 688 17.53 -4.96 22.52
C PHE A 688 16.48 -3.86 22.54
N ARG A 689 16.00 -3.43 21.36
CA ARG A 689 14.86 -2.51 21.23
C ARG A 689 13.67 -3.28 20.66
N MET A 690 12.58 -3.36 21.42
CA MET A 690 11.38 -4.11 21.04
C MET A 690 10.12 -3.31 21.36
N VAL A 691 9.09 -3.44 20.52
CA VAL A 691 7.77 -2.84 20.76
C VAL A 691 6.91 -3.84 21.53
N CYS A 692 6.54 -3.50 22.77
CA CYS A 692 5.71 -4.33 23.63
C CYS A 692 4.32 -3.72 23.78
N LEU A 693 3.27 -4.50 23.50
CA LEU A 693 1.89 -4.16 23.81
C LEU A 693 1.68 -4.06 25.34
N PRO A 694 0.94 -3.03 25.82
CA PRO A 694 0.64 -2.85 27.24
C PRO A 694 -0.21 -4.01 27.78
N ASN A 695 -0.01 -4.36 29.05
CA ASN A 695 -0.68 -5.45 29.79
C ASN A 695 -0.50 -6.86 29.21
N ARG A 696 0.29 -7.03 28.14
CA ARG A 696 0.65 -8.35 27.59
C ARG A 696 1.79 -8.97 28.39
N ILE A 697 1.70 -10.29 28.60
CA ILE A 697 2.74 -11.07 29.27
C ILE A 697 3.82 -11.46 28.26
N TYR A 698 5.06 -11.13 28.58
CA TYR A 698 6.25 -11.55 27.86
C TYR A 698 7.11 -12.46 28.75
N TRP A 699 7.81 -13.41 28.14
CA TRP A 699 8.71 -14.32 28.85
C TRP A 699 10.13 -14.06 28.40
N TRP A 700 10.96 -13.45 29.25
CA TRP A 700 12.36 -13.17 28.96
C TRP A 700 13.21 -14.44 29.03
N CYS A 701 14.06 -14.66 28.02
CA CYS A 701 14.96 -15.80 27.97
C CYS A 701 16.17 -15.60 28.89
N SER A 702 16.35 -16.47 29.88
CA SER A 702 17.49 -16.44 30.81
C SER A 702 18.61 -17.43 30.45
N CYS A 703 18.37 -18.37 29.52
CA CYS A 703 19.36 -19.38 29.13
C CYS A 703 20.23 -18.98 27.94
N GLY A 704 19.84 -17.95 27.16
CA GLY A 704 20.58 -17.53 25.97
C GLY A 704 20.27 -18.31 24.69
N HIS A 705 19.51 -19.39 24.76
CA HIS A 705 19.28 -20.32 23.64
C HIS A 705 17.98 -20.09 22.84
N SER A 706 17.24 -19.02 23.12
CA SER A 706 16.06 -18.69 22.31
C SER A 706 16.48 -18.26 20.90
N GLN A 707 15.70 -18.64 19.89
CA GLN A 707 15.81 -18.11 18.54
C GLN A 707 15.03 -16.80 18.38
N THR A 708 14.17 -16.45 19.34
CA THR A 708 13.36 -15.21 19.35
C THR A 708 13.81 -14.23 20.45
N GLN A 709 15.12 -14.14 20.69
CA GLN A 709 15.69 -13.25 21.71
C GLN A 709 15.16 -11.81 21.58
N PRO A 710 14.88 -11.13 22.71
CA PRO A 710 15.16 -11.52 24.09
C PRO A 710 14.09 -12.41 24.73
N PHE A 711 13.01 -12.75 24.03
CA PHE A 711 11.93 -13.57 24.59
C PHE A 711 12.19 -15.06 24.41
N CYS A 712 11.60 -15.87 25.28
CA CYS A 712 11.74 -17.31 25.29
C CYS A 712 10.75 -17.97 24.32
N ASP A 713 11.28 -18.79 23.41
CA ASP A 713 10.54 -19.65 22.47
C ASP A 713 10.38 -21.10 22.95
N GLY A 714 11.02 -21.47 24.07
CA GLY A 714 11.03 -22.84 24.58
C GLY A 714 12.09 -23.76 23.97
N ASN A 715 12.98 -23.27 23.09
CA ASN A 715 14.05 -24.09 22.49
C ASN A 715 15.02 -24.67 23.53
N HIS A 716 15.13 -24.04 24.70
CA HIS A 716 15.90 -24.55 25.83
C HIS A 716 15.45 -25.96 26.28
N ILE A 717 14.21 -26.37 26.00
CA ILE A 717 13.69 -27.71 26.30
C ILE A 717 14.29 -28.76 25.34
N ARG A 718 14.62 -28.37 24.10
CA ARG A 718 15.10 -29.28 23.05
C ARG A 718 16.61 -29.57 23.15
N ILE A 719 17.40 -28.61 23.65
CA ILE A 719 18.84 -28.80 23.87
C ILE A 719 19.10 -29.88 24.93
N VAL A 720 18.20 -30.01 25.90
CA VAL A 720 18.22 -31.04 26.97
C VAL A 720 18.10 -32.47 26.40
N GLY A 721 17.63 -32.65 25.16
CA GLY A 721 17.36 -33.98 24.59
C GLY A 721 18.43 -34.56 23.66
N GLN A 722 19.52 -33.84 23.34
CA GLN A 722 20.38 -34.19 22.20
C GLN A 722 21.87 -34.50 22.52
N THR A 723 22.27 -34.58 23.79
CA THR A 723 23.66 -34.92 24.16
C THR A 723 23.73 -36.04 25.20
N PRO A 724 24.30 -37.22 24.89
CA PRO A 724 24.30 -38.38 25.78
C PRO A 724 25.26 -38.27 26.98
N HIS A 725 26.09 -37.21 27.05
CA HIS A 725 27.03 -36.96 28.16
C HIS A 725 26.76 -35.64 28.88
N PHE A 726 25.65 -34.95 28.59
CA PHE A 726 25.22 -33.75 29.29
C PHE A 726 24.09 -34.13 30.25
N GLU A 727 24.43 -34.58 31.46
CA GLU A 727 23.47 -34.63 32.56
C GLU A 727 23.28 -33.22 33.13
N ILE A 728 22.66 -32.33 32.36
CA ILE A 728 22.15 -31.09 32.92
C ILE A 728 20.73 -31.36 33.41
N ASN A 729 20.65 -31.55 34.72
CA ASN A 729 19.41 -31.56 35.48
C ASN A 729 18.55 -30.34 35.11
N LYS A 730 17.25 -30.56 34.87
CA LYS A 730 16.20 -29.60 34.40
C LYS A 730 16.06 -28.24 35.15
N PHE A 731 16.97 -27.88 36.05
CA PHE A 731 16.78 -26.85 37.07
C PHE A 731 17.41 -25.49 36.80
N GLU A 732 18.19 -25.30 35.74
CA GLU A 732 19.16 -24.20 35.71
C GLU A 732 18.69 -22.88 35.07
N TYR A 733 17.72 -22.89 34.15
CA TYR A 733 17.25 -21.65 33.51
C TYR A 733 15.73 -21.61 33.38
N ARG A 734 15.12 -20.56 33.93
CA ARG A 734 13.67 -20.32 33.85
C ARG A 734 13.38 -18.99 33.16
N PRO A 735 12.48 -18.96 32.17
CA PRO A 735 12.07 -17.70 31.56
C PRO A 735 11.47 -16.77 32.62
N ILE A 736 11.82 -15.49 32.56
CA ILE A 736 11.34 -14.49 33.53
C ILE A 736 10.06 -13.86 32.98
N ARG A 737 8.99 -13.86 33.77
CA ARG A 737 7.73 -13.22 33.39
C ARG A 737 7.87 -11.70 33.48
N MET A 738 7.56 -11.00 32.40
CA MET A 738 7.53 -9.55 32.33
C MET A 738 6.16 -9.08 31.84
N THR A 739 5.69 -7.95 32.36
CA THR A 739 4.49 -7.25 31.90
C THR A 739 4.79 -5.76 31.96
N PHE A 740 4.56 -5.08 30.85
CA PHE A 740 4.72 -3.63 30.74
C PHE A 740 3.34 -3.00 30.90
N LYS A 741 3.25 -2.00 31.80
CA LYS A 741 2.01 -1.27 32.03
C LYS A 741 1.85 -0.17 31.00
#